data_AF-A0A670IUE2-F1
#
_entry.id   AF-A0A670IUE2-F1
#
_cell.length_a   1.000
_cell.length_b   1.000
_cell.length_c   1.000
_cell.angle_alpha   90.00
_cell.angle_beta   90.00
_cell.angle_gamma   90.00
#
_symmetry.space_group_name_H-M   'P 1'
#
loop_
_entity.id
_entity.type
_entity.pdbx_description
1 polymer ?
#
loop_
_entity_poly.entity_id
_entity_poly.type
_entity_poly.pdbx_seq_one_letter_code
_entity_poly.pdbx_strand_id
1 'polypeptide(L)'
;MLPKSAFDPQVNMSGLEVQVVEANKTSKKRKCVVNDLILKDFPFIRRGVKEHSAFCSLCEVTFTVGSGGRTSVVEHVATKRHKSSLIRESSNAKNLSAYLKTIVPDQSEINIALQEGTFAFHTVRHYHSFKSMDCTSSLVKKFMCSRTKVEAIVKHVIAPWAIAEAVEESNRASFVTILLDASNHCNTKLLPIIVRYVHVDAEKAVSIRNKIVDFVQITGETAEIIYTASFQTIKHLGLEHKVVAVSADNTNTNFGGLKRKGSNNVLAKMKEGLGKNILCLGYNAQMIHNSAHSAINSIPVDVEGLVVKIFGYFHIFTVRAEHLKEFCEFVGQEHKNILSYSNVRWLSLLPAIRRICENYAALKSFFLSEEKCPALLKKWFSDPCTYLWMNFVASTMPLFHDSILQAEGEEVTAVESCMILNILIQKLQARSDDKFIPISVRKLLPSLEEGGSCTQEEFLTISKDFYTTAVEYLTAWSSHSEDIRCMDCILLRTSPQRENFEECLQYFSSRVGGVGLSEDHLFDEISSLKEYVSKEKITKWNEDGADVCSRWSDVFAFFSQKMIPYPQLQKLVQLCLCLPGSSAAVERVFSSMNIMWTSQRSRLDIDTVKAMLAVQSNFAMDCQEFATKLESRRGLLSKVHSSEQYN
;
A
#
# COMPACT_ATOMS: atom_id res chain seq x y z
N MET A 1 35.30 8.59 -35.32
CA MET A 1 36.67 8.23 -35.74
C MET A 1 37.04 6.87 -35.15
N LEU A 2 37.10 5.84 -35.98
CA LEU A 2 38.19 4.85 -35.94
C LEU A 2 39.32 5.41 -36.87
N PRO A 3 40.47 4.74 -37.17
CA PRO A 3 40.94 3.40 -36.76
C PRO A 3 42.45 3.36 -36.37
N LYS A 4 43.02 2.15 -36.18
CA LYS A 4 44.36 1.65 -36.61
C LYS A 4 44.76 0.36 -35.83
N SER A 5 45.68 -0.54 -36.26
CA SER A 5 46.20 -0.99 -37.58
C SER A 5 47.34 -2.01 -37.36
N ALA A 6 47.62 -3.05 -38.16
CA ALA A 6 46.86 -3.70 -39.25
C ALA A 6 47.08 -5.24 -39.17
N PHE A 7 47.70 -6.04 -40.05
CA PHE A 7 48.36 -5.93 -41.38
C PHE A 7 48.22 -7.30 -42.11
N ASP A 8 48.68 -7.44 -43.36
CA ASP A 8 48.50 -8.63 -44.23
C ASP A 8 49.86 -9.09 -44.89
N PRO A 9 49.98 -9.74 -46.07
CA PRO A 9 50.59 -11.09 -46.19
C PRO A 9 51.88 -11.15 -47.04
N GLN A 10 52.42 -12.37 -47.24
CA GLN A 10 52.71 -12.96 -48.59
C GLN A 10 53.55 -14.25 -48.51
N VAL A 11 53.39 -15.15 -49.51
CA VAL A 11 54.41 -15.54 -50.52
C VAL A 11 53.80 -16.56 -51.50
N ASN A 12 54.39 -16.70 -52.69
CA ASN A 12 53.80 -17.34 -53.89
C ASN A 12 54.81 -18.32 -54.55
N MET A 13 54.36 -19.05 -55.59
CA MET A 13 55.08 -19.52 -56.80
C MET A 13 55.08 -21.02 -57.14
N SER A 14 54.90 -21.28 -58.45
CA SER A 14 55.41 -22.42 -59.25
C SER A 14 54.87 -23.84 -59.01
N GLY A 15 54.84 -24.74 -60.01
CA GLY A 15 55.05 -24.52 -61.46
C GLY A 15 55.47 -25.77 -62.26
N LEU A 16 54.70 -26.07 -63.31
CA LEU A 16 54.98 -26.96 -64.46
C LEU A 16 55.31 -28.47 -64.29
N GLU A 17 54.40 -29.26 -64.89
CA GLU A 17 54.60 -30.28 -65.94
C GLU A 17 55.38 -31.62 -65.73
N VAL A 18 54.60 -32.70 -65.95
CA VAL A 18 54.81 -33.81 -66.90
C VAL A 18 56.11 -34.65 -66.81
N GLN A 19 55.93 -35.92 -66.43
CA GLN A 19 56.30 -37.05 -67.30
C GLN A 19 55.38 -38.28 -67.08
N VAL A 20 55.44 -39.25 -67.98
CA VAL A 20 54.43 -40.30 -68.20
C VAL A 20 55.10 -41.70 -68.17
N VAL A 21 54.26 -42.75 -68.14
CA VAL A 21 54.59 -44.18 -68.38
C VAL A 21 54.91 -45.03 -67.14
N GLU A 22 53.90 -45.83 -66.77
CA GLU A 22 53.91 -47.29 -66.49
C GLU A 22 55.11 -48.00 -65.81
N ALA A 23 54.91 -49.12 -65.10
CA ALA A 23 53.76 -49.68 -64.38
C ALA A 23 54.22 -50.93 -63.60
N ASN A 24 53.65 -51.19 -62.41
CA ASN A 24 53.33 -52.57 -62.03
C ASN A 24 52.29 -52.67 -60.91
N LYS A 25 51.51 -53.75 -60.90
CA LYS A 25 50.33 -53.92 -60.03
C LYS A 25 50.63 -54.79 -58.82
N THR A 26 50.36 -54.28 -57.62
CA THR A 26 49.91 -55.10 -56.47
C THR A 26 48.67 -54.48 -55.83
N SER A 27 47.73 -55.32 -55.38
CA SER A 27 46.38 -54.88 -55.03
C SER A 27 46.30 -54.23 -53.64
N LYS A 28 46.34 -52.90 -53.59
CA LYS A 28 45.87 -52.15 -52.41
C LYS A 28 44.35 -52.31 -52.29
N LYS A 29 43.88 -53.06 -51.29
CA LYS A 29 42.44 -53.15 -50.94
C LYS A 29 41.85 -51.74 -50.85
N ARG A 30 40.87 -51.41 -51.70
CA ARG A 30 40.15 -50.13 -51.65
C ARG A 30 39.47 -50.00 -50.30
N LYS A 31 39.90 -49.03 -49.48
CA LYS A 31 39.25 -48.71 -48.20
C LYS A 31 37.94 -47.98 -48.47
N CYS A 32 36.89 -48.35 -47.75
CA CYS A 32 35.60 -47.67 -47.87
C CYS A 32 35.64 -46.25 -47.28
N VAL A 33 34.72 -45.39 -47.76
CA VAL A 33 34.50 -44.02 -47.30
C VAL A 33 33.02 -43.80 -46.99
N VAL A 34 32.69 -42.75 -46.23
CA VAL A 34 31.31 -42.41 -45.89
C VAL A 34 30.64 -41.70 -47.09
N ASN A 35 29.95 -42.49 -47.90
CA ASN A 35 29.15 -42.02 -49.03
C ASN A 35 27.73 -41.60 -48.60
N ASP A 36 27.02 -40.90 -49.49
CA ASP A 36 25.73 -40.29 -49.16
C ASP A 36 24.59 -41.31 -48.96
N LEU A 37 24.75 -42.54 -49.46
CA LEU A 37 23.85 -43.67 -49.14
C LEU A 37 23.98 -44.10 -47.66
N ILE A 38 25.19 -44.09 -47.09
CA ILE A 38 25.38 -44.33 -45.65
C ILE A 38 24.79 -43.18 -44.83
N LEU A 39 24.95 -41.92 -45.28
CA LEU A 39 24.38 -40.75 -44.60
C LEU A 39 22.85 -40.73 -44.65
N LYS A 40 22.24 -41.15 -45.77
CA LYS A 40 20.79 -41.26 -45.93
C LYS A 40 20.18 -42.34 -45.03
N ASP A 41 20.80 -43.52 -45.00
CA ASP A 41 20.24 -44.67 -44.30
C ASP A 41 20.58 -44.69 -42.80
N PHE A 42 21.57 -43.88 -42.37
CA PHE A 42 21.91 -43.65 -40.97
C PHE A 42 22.08 -42.14 -40.71
N PRO A 43 20.98 -41.35 -40.58
CA PRO A 43 21.03 -39.87 -40.53
C PRO A 43 21.83 -39.28 -39.35
N PHE A 44 22.11 -40.07 -38.32
CA PHE A 44 22.94 -39.71 -37.17
C PHE A 44 24.44 -39.95 -37.38
N ILE A 45 24.84 -40.49 -38.53
CA ILE A 45 26.23 -40.64 -38.94
C ILE A 45 26.66 -39.40 -39.73
N ARG A 46 27.86 -38.91 -39.43
CA ARG A 46 28.55 -37.84 -40.17
C ARG A 46 29.90 -38.35 -40.66
N ARG A 47 30.45 -37.67 -41.68
CA ARG A 47 31.83 -37.90 -42.13
C ARG A 47 32.78 -37.58 -40.98
N GLY A 48 33.66 -38.51 -40.60
CA GLY A 48 34.62 -38.31 -39.52
C GLY A 48 35.86 -37.53 -39.97
N VAL A 49 36.69 -37.11 -39.01
CA VAL A 49 37.89 -36.26 -39.24
C VAL A 49 38.93 -36.93 -40.16
N LYS A 50 38.92 -38.26 -40.28
CA LYS A 50 39.75 -39.02 -41.20
C LYS A 50 38.89 -39.59 -42.34
N GLU A 51 39.41 -39.58 -43.57
CA GLU A 51 38.71 -40.00 -44.81
C GLU A 51 37.93 -41.33 -44.70
N HIS A 52 38.51 -42.32 -44.02
CA HIS A 52 37.91 -43.65 -43.81
C HIS A 52 37.20 -43.81 -42.46
N SER A 53 36.73 -42.71 -41.85
CA SER A 53 36.06 -42.70 -40.54
C SER A 53 34.67 -42.10 -40.58
N ALA A 54 33.82 -42.56 -39.68
CA ALA A 54 32.47 -42.09 -39.43
C ALA A 54 32.36 -41.59 -37.99
N PHE A 55 31.60 -40.52 -37.76
CA PHE A 55 31.25 -40.03 -36.44
C PHE A 55 29.76 -40.27 -36.19
N CYS A 56 29.39 -40.80 -35.03
CA CYS A 56 28.02 -41.00 -34.62
C CYS A 56 27.59 -39.94 -33.60
N SER A 57 26.56 -39.14 -33.91
CA SER A 57 26.09 -38.08 -33.02
C SER A 57 25.36 -38.59 -31.78
N LEU A 58 24.75 -39.78 -31.83
CA LEU A 58 23.94 -40.32 -30.72
C LEU A 58 24.78 -40.79 -29.52
N CYS A 59 26.03 -41.20 -29.77
CA CYS A 59 26.92 -41.75 -28.73
C CYS A 59 28.33 -41.12 -28.72
N GLU A 60 28.56 -40.11 -29.56
CA GLU A 60 29.77 -39.28 -29.66
C GLU A 60 31.05 -40.12 -29.87
N VAL A 61 31.00 -41.07 -30.83
CA VAL A 61 32.12 -41.95 -31.17
C VAL A 61 32.50 -41.80 -32.63
N THR A 62 33.80 -41.59 -32.88
CA THR A 62 34.42 -41.79 -34.19
C THR A 62 34.89 -43.23 -34.33
N PHE A 63 34.54 -43.90 -35.43
CA PHE A 63 34.95 -45.26 -35.75
C PHE A 63 35.41 -45.38 -37.22
N THR A 64 36.13 -46.44 -37.55
CA THR A 64 36.66 -46.67 -38.91
C THR A 64 35.64 -47.42 -39.76
N VAL A 65 35.32 -46.89 -40.94
CA VAL A 65 34.53 -47.59 -41.98
C VAL A 65 35.42 -48.22 -43.06
N GLY A 66 36.72 -47.91 -43.08
CA GLY A 66 37.64 -48.32 -44.15
C GLY A 66 37.73 -49.83 -44.45
N SER A 67 37.33 -50.71 -43.52
CA SER A 67 37.34 -52.17 -43.68
C SER A 67 36.01 -52.78 -44.16
N GLY A 68 34.87 -52.18 -43.80
CA GLY A 68 33.53 -52.78 -44.02
C GLY A 68 32.44 -51.81 -44.51
N GLY A 69 32.75 -50.53 -44.69
CA GLY A 69 31.81 -49.51 -45.18
C GLY A 69 30.53 -49.44 -44.36
N ARG A 70 29.40 -49.74 -45.00
CA ARG A 70 28.07 -49.82 -44.37
C ARG A 70 28.03 -50.84 -43.23
N THR A 71 28.69 -51.99 -43.38
CA THR A 71 28.67 -53.07 -42.38
C THR A 71 29.23 -52.59 -41.04
N SER A 72 30.31 -51.80 -41.08
CA SER A 72 30.91 -51.20 -39.87
C SER A 72 29.99 -50.18 -39.17
N VAL A 73 29.02 -49.60 -39.88
CA VAL A 73 27.98 -48.76 -39.27
C VAL A 73 26.91 -49.62 -38.59
N VAL A 74 26.51 -50.74 -39.20
CA VAL A 74 25.59 -51.72 -38.58
C VAL A 74 26.20 -52.35 -37.33
N GLU A 75 27.48 -52.74 -37.40
CA GLU A 75 28.27 -53.23 -36.26
C GLU A 75 28.35 -52.18 -35.14
N HIS A 76 28.59 -50.90 -35.48
CA HIS A 76 28.58 -49.80 -34.53
C HIS A 76 27.23 -49.66 -33.81
N VAL A 77 26.11 -49.66 -34.56
CA VAL A 77 24.75 -49.58 -34.01
C VAL A 77 24.44 -50.78 -33.10
N ALA A 78 25.00 -51.96 -33.40
CA ALA A 78 24.84 -53.15 -32.57
C ALA A 78 25.56 -53.07 -31.21
N THR A 79 26.54 -52.16 -31.03
CA THR A 79 27.36 -52.09 -29.80
C THR A 79 26.56 -51.72 -28.55
N LYS A 80 27.03 -52.19 -27.38
CA LYS A 80 26.44 -51.84 -26.07
C LYS A 80 26.43 -50.32 -25.82
N ARG A 81 27.48 -49.59 -26.22
CA ARG A 81 27.59 -48.13 -26.04
C ARG A 81 26.61 -47.35 -26.91
N HIS A 82 26.40 -47.75 -28.16
CA HIS A 82 25.40 -47.11 -29.01
C HIS A 82 23.99 -47.32 -28.42
N LYS A 83 23.65 -48.57 -28.09
CA LYS A 83 22.35 -48.93 -27.50
C LYS A 83 22.06 -48.21 -26.18
N SER A 84 23.03 -48.11 -25.27
CA SER A 84 22.82 -47.37 -24.01
C SER A 84 22.69 -45.85 -24.20
N SER A 85 23.38 -45.27 -25.19
CA SER A 85 23.24 -43.85 -25.52
C SER A 85 21.87 -43.53 -26.13
N LEU A 86 21.36 -44.41 -27.00
CA LEU A 86 20.05 -44.27 -27.64
C LEU A 86 18.89 -44.45 -26.62
N ILE A 87 19.09 -45.28 -25.58
CA ILE A 87 18.19 -45.33 -24.40
C ILE A 87 18.24 -44.00 -23.63
N ARG A 88 19.42 -43.41 -23.44
CA ARG A 88 19.58 -42.10 -22.76
C ARG A 88 18.93 -40.94 -23.52
N GLU A 89 19.04 -40.92 -24.86
CA GLU A 89 18.36 -39.92 -25.69
C GLU A 89 16.84 -40.10 -25.69
N SER A 90 16.33 -41.33 -25.77
CA SER A 90 14.88 -41.58 -25.74
C SER A 90 14.25 -41.31 -24.36
N SER A 91 15.00 -41.40 -23.25
CA SER A 91 14.55 -40.85 -21.96
C SER A 91 14.55 -39.32 -21.94
N ASN A 92 15.53 -38.65 -22.55
CA ASN A 92 15.52 -37.19 -22.67
C ASN A 92 14.38 -36.68 -23.58
N ALA A 93 14.06 -37.40 -24.65
CA ALA A 93 12.94 -37.10 -25.53
C ALA A 93 11.59 -37.16 -24.80
N LYS A 94 11.40 -38.14 -23.89
CA LYS A 94 10.21 -38.20 -23.02
C LYS A 94 10.08 -36.97 -22.12
N ASN A 95 11.18 -36.51 -21.53
CA ASN A 95 11.20 -35.28 -20.73
C ASN A 95 10.84 -34.04 -21.58
N LEU A 96 11.31 -33.97 -22.83
CA LEU A 96 10.97 -32.86 -23.73
C LEU A 96 9.48 -32.89 -24.14
N SER A 97 8.89 -34.07 -24.39
CA SER A 97 7.45 -34.19 -24.64
C SER A 97 6.59 -33.87 -23.42
N ALA A 98 7.09 -34.09 -22.20
CA ALA A 98 6.41 -33.67 -20.97
C ALA A 98 6.42 -32.14 -20.80
N TYR A 99 7.48 -31.46 -21.24
CA TYR A 99 7.58 -29.99 -21.28
C TYR A 99 6.72 -29.32 -22.36
N LEU A 100 6.18 -30.07 -23.32
CA LEU A 100 5.43 -29.56 -24.48
C LEU A 100 3.95 -30.02 -24.47
N LYS A 101 3.38 -30.31 -23.29
CA LYS A 101 1.93 -30.49 -23.09
C LYS A 101 1.20 -29.18 -23.44
N THR A 102 0.28 -29.19 -24.39
CA THR A 102 -0.46 -27.98 -24.78
C THR A 102 -1.66 -27.66 -23.88
N ILE A 103 -1.45 -26.68 -23.00
CA ILE A 103 -2.40 -25.58 -22.66
C ILE A 103 -3.63 -25.90 -21.78
N VAL A 104 -4.19 -27.12 -21.77
CA VAL A 104 -5.35 -27.44 -20.89
C VAL A 104 -4.94 -28.43 -19.78
N PRO A 105 -4.87 -28.00 -18.50
CA PRO A 105 -4.61 -28.90 -17.38
C PRO A 105 -5.80 -29.83 -17.11
N ASP A 106 -5.51 -31.08 -16.71
CA ASP A 106 -6.54 -32.01 -16.24
C ASP A 106 -7.10 -31.63 -14.86
N GLN A 107 -8.16 -32.30 -14.38
CA GLN A 107 -8.81 -31.92 -13.13
C GLN A 107 -7.92 -32.09 -11.88
N SER A 108 -6.93 -32.99 -11.90
CA SER A 108 -5.92 -33.07 -10.83
C SER A 108 -4.90 -31.94 -10.94
N GLU A 109 -4.48 -31.60 -12.15
CA GLU A 109 -3.59 -30.46 -12.43
C GLU A 109 -4.24 -29.11 -12.05
N ILE A 110 -5.55 -28.97 -12.26
CA ILE A 110 -6.39 -27.84 -11.79
C ILE A 110 -6.49 -27.82 -10.27
N ASN A 111 -6.76 -28.96 -9.62
CA ASN A 111 -6.86 -29.03 -8.16
C ASN A 111 -5.53 -28.67 -7.47
N ILE A 112 -4.39 -29.06 -8.05
CA ILE A 112 -3.06 -28.64 -7.60
C ILE A 112 -2.90 -27.12 -7.78
N ALA A 113 -3.26 -26.57 -8.94
CA ALA A 113 -3.19 -25.13 -9.19
C ALA A 113 -4.07 -24.31 -8.22
N LEU A 114 -5.22 -24.83 -7.80
CA LEU A 114 -6.08 -24.21 -6.79
C LEU A 114 -5.40 -24.18 -5.42
N GLN A 115 -4.75 -25.27 -5.02
CA GLN A 115 -3.97 -25.33 -3.78
C GLN A 115 -2.77 -24.37 -3.81
N GLU A 116 -2.02 -24.35 -4.91
CA GLU A 116 -0.84 -23.49 -5.07
C GLU A 116 -1.21 -22.00 -5.13
N GLY A 117 -2.30 -21.63 -5.83
CA GLY A 117 -2.82 -20.26 -5.87
C GLY A 117 -3.38 -19.79 -4.54
N THR A 118 -4.14 -20.64 -3.85
CA THR A 118 -4.66 -20.34 -2.50
C THR A 118 -3.52 -20.18 -1.49
N PHE A 119 -2.50 -21.05 -1.55
CA PHE A 119 -1.32 -20.96 -0.70
C PHE A 119 -0.49 -19.70 -0.98
N ALA A 120 -0.36 -19.30 -2.25
CA ALA A 120 0.30 -18.06 -2.63
C ALA A 120 -0.44 -16.81 -2.10
N PHE A 121 -1.79 -16.79 -2.20
CA PHE A 121 -2.60 -15.75 -1.56
C PHE A 121 -2.43 -15.73 -0.04
N HIS A 122 -2.59 -16.88 0.63
CA HIS A 122 -2.40 -17.06 2.07
C HIS A 122 -1.03 -16.53 2.54
N THR A 123 0.02 -16.80 1.77
CA THR A 123 1.39 -16.33 2.05
C THR A 123 1.47 -14.81 2.10
N VAL A 124 0.80 -14.10 1.19
CA VAL A 124 0.72 -12.63 1.22
C VAL A 124 -0.23 -12.17 2.34
N ARG A 125 -1.42 -12.76 2.44
CA ARG A 125 -2.51 -12.33 3.31
C ARG A 125 -2.12 -12.31 4.79
N HIS A 126 -1.38 -13.31 5.23
CA HIS A 126 -0.86 -13.46 6.60
C HIS A 126 0.59 -13.00 6.76
N TYR A 127 1.13 -12.25 5.79
CA TYR A 127 2.49 -11.72 5.80
C TYR A 127 3.56 -12.80 6.07
N HIS A 128 3.44 -13.99 5.48
CA HIS A 128 4.49 -15.00 5.55
C HIS A 128 5.67 -14.64 4.62
N SER A 129 6.85 -15.18 4.91
CA SER A 129 8.06 -14.92 4.12
C SER A 129 8.15 -15.91 2.97
N PHE A 130 8.39 -15.45 1.74
CA PHE A 130 8.62 -16.38 0.62
C PHE A 130 9.82 -17.32 0.87
N LYS A 131 10.82 -16.90 1.67
CA LYS A 131 11.94 -17.77 2.10
C LYS A 131 11.50 -18.97 2.96
N SER A 132 10.40 -18.86 3.72
CA SER A 132 9.90 -20.00 4.51
C SER A 132 9.19 -21.04 3.64
N MET A 133 8.73 -20.67 2.44
CA MET A 133 7.97 -21.57 1.56
C MET A 133 8.84 -22.73 1.03
N ASP A 134 10.14 -22.51 0.88
CA ASP A 134 11.11 -23.57 0.56
C ASP A 134 11.09 -24.67 1.63
N CYS A 135 11.07 -24.29 2.91
CA CYS A 135 10.92 -25.23 4.02
C CYS A 135 9.52 -25.87 4.02
N THR A 136 8.44 -25.06 3.92
CA THR A 136 7.06 -25.57 3.93
C THR A 136 6.79 -26.59 2.82
N SER A 137 7.27 -26.36 1.60
CA SER A 137 7.14 -27.30 0.48
C SER A 137 7.88 -28.63 0.71
N SER A 138 8.99 -28.63 1.47
CA SER A 138 9.68 -29.87 1.86
C SER A 138 8.98 -30.64 3.00
N LEU A 139 8.21 -29.94 3.84
CA LEU A 139 7.46 -30.54 4.96
C LEU A 139 6.09 -31.11 4.50
N VAL A 140 5.41 -30.46 3.56
CA VAL A 140 4.07 -30.85 3.09
C VAL A 140 4.18 -31.86 1.96
N LYS A 141 3.99 -33.15 2.28
CA LYS A 141 4.03 -34.25 1.31
C LYS A 141 3.06 -34.01 0.14
N LYS A 142 3.59 -34.10 -1.09
CA LYS A 142 2.91 -33.87 -2.39
C LYS A 142 2.62 -32.40 -2.75
N PHE A 143 3.14 -31.41 -2.02
CA PHE A 143 2.98 -29.99 -2.35
C PHE A 143 4.31 -29.34 -2.75
N MET A 144 4.43 -28.83 -3.98
CA MET A 144 5.72 -28.33 -4.52
C MET A 144 5.75 -26.81 -4.82
N CYS A 145 4.95 -26.01 -4.12
CA CYS A 145 5.01 -24.55 -4.24
C CYS A 145 6.13 -23.97 -3.35
N SER A 146 7.37 -24.02 -3.86
CA SER A 146 8.55 -23.38 -3.26
C SER A 146 8.55 -21.86 -3.49
N ARG A 147 9.54 -21.14 -2.93
CA ARG A 147 9.66 -19.68 -3.00
C ARG A 147 9.33 -19.13 -4.38
N THR A 148 10.06 -19.60 -5.40
CA THR A 148 10.02 -19.00 -6.75
C THR A 148 8.65 -19.16 -7.39
N LYS A 149 7.96 -20.28 -7.15
CA LYS A 149 6.62 -20.50 -7.69
C LYS A 149 5.57 -19.65 -6.97
N VAL A 150 5.67 -19.50 -5.65
CA VAL A 150 4.80 -18.59 -4.88
C VAL A 150 4.99 -17.14 -5.34
N GLU A 151 6.24 -16.67 -5.45
CA GLU A 151 6.58 -15.30 -5.87
C GLU A 151 6.10 -15.02 -7.31
N ALA A 152 6.26 -15.99 -8.22
CA ALA A 152 5.74 -15.94 -9.59
C ALA A 152 4.20 -15.88 -9.66
N ILE A 153 3.50 -16.73 -8.91
CA ILE A 153 2.02 -16.74 -8.86
C ILE A 153 1.48 -15.40 -8.35
N VAL A 154 2.09 -14.82 -7.31
CA VAL A 154 1.70 -13.51 -6.77
C VAL A 154 1.90 -12.41 -7.81
N LYS A 155 3.09 -12.31 -8.42
CA LYS A 155 3.45 -11.24 -9.38
C LYS A 155 2.70 -11.33 -10.71
N HIS A 156 2.58 -12.51 -11.31
CA HIS A 156 2.15 -12.68 -12.70
C HIS A 156 0.71 -13.21 -12.85
N VAL A 157 0.05 -13.63 -11.75
CA VAL A 157 -1.35 -14.14 -11.80
C VAL A 157 -2.28 -13.44 -10.80
N ILE A 158 -1.96 -13.42 -9.50
CA ILE A 158 -2.91 -12.91 -8.49
C ILE A 158 -2.94 -11.38 -8.47
N ALA A 159 -1.78 -10.70 -8.48
CA ALA A 159 -1.76 -9.23 -8.49
C ALA A 159 -2.36 -8.61 -9.77
N PRO A 160 -2.10 -9.11 -11.00
CA PRO A 160 -2.74 -8.60 -12.20
C PRO A 160 -4.26 -8.79 -12.20
N TRP A 161 -4.77 -9.89 -11.63
CA TRP A 161 -6.20 -10.06 -11.37
C TRP A 161 -6.72 -9.04 -10.34
N ALA A 162 -6.03 -8.86 -9.21
CA ALA A 162 -6.42 -7.92 -8.16
C ALA A 162 -6.48 -6.46 -8.63
N ILE A 163 -5.59 -6.06 -9.55
CA ILE A 163 -5.64 -4.76 -10.23
C ILE A 163 -6.78 -4.72 -11.26
N ALA A 164 -6.88 -5.71 -12.15
CA ALA A 164 -7.91 -5.71 -13.20
C ALA A 164 -9.33 -5.64 -12.61
N GLU A 165 -9.61 -6.34 -11.52
CA GLU A 165 -10.92 -6.32 -10.86
C GLU A 165 -11.21 -4.96 -10.17
N ALA A 166 -10.19 -4.32 -9.56
CA ALA A 166 -10.32 -2.96 -9.03
C ALA A 166 -10.57 -1.91 -10.12
N VAL A 167 -9.94 -2.07 -11.29
CA VAL A 167 -10.15 -1.23 -12.47
C VAL A 167 -11.54 -1.45 -13.07
N GLU A 168 -12.04 -2.68 -13.09
CA GLU A 168 -13.39 -3.04 -13.53
C GLU A 168 -14.47 -2.46 -12.59
N GLU A 169 -14.28 -2.55 -11.27
CA GLU A 169 -15.13 -1.90 -10.27
C GLU A 169 -15.11 -0.36 -10.39
N SER A 170 -13.92 0.25 -10.54
CA SER A 170 -13.77 1.70 -10.76
C SER A 170 -14.43 2.17 -12.06
N ASN A 171 -14.38 1.33 -13.10
CA ASN A 171 -15.07 1.60 -14.37
C ASN A 171 -16.59 1.35 -14.32
N ARG A 172 -17.13 0.70 -13.28
CA ARG A 172 -18.57 0.71 -12.95
C ARG A 172 -19.02 1.90 -12.10
N ALA A 173 -18.14 2.51 -11.30
CA ALA A 173 -18.50 3.64 -10.45
C ALA A 173 -18.92 4.89 -11.25
N SER A 174 -19.86 5.68 -10.73
CA SER A 174 -20.27 6.96 -11.34
C SER A 174 -19.18 8.04 -11.20
N PHE A 175 -18.56 8.10 -10.01
CA PHE A 175 -17.58 9.11 -9.61
C PHE A 175 -16.43 8.46 -8.85
N VAL A 176 -15.24 9.05 -8.93
CA VAL A 176 -14.06 8.58 -8.19
C VAL A 176 -13.27 9.75 -7.58
N THR A 177 -12.70 9.52 -6.40
CA THR A 177 -11.65 10.37 -5.82
C THR A 177 -10.30 9.66 -5.94
N ILE A 178 -9.26 10.40 -6.33
CA ILE A 178 -7.89 9.89 -6.34
C ILE A 178 -7.21 10.27 -5.03
N LEU A 179 -6.70 9.28 -4.30
CA LEU A 179 -5.98 9.44 -3.04
C LEU A 179 -4.48 9.28 -3.31
N LEU A 180 -3.69 10.28 -2.91
CA LEU A 180 -2.26 10.38 -3.16
C LEU A 180 -1.52 10.74 -1.86
N ASP A 181 -0.56 9.91 -1.48
CA ASP A 181 0.49 10.28 -0.53
C ASP A 181 1.76 9.50 -0.90
N ALA A 182 2.93 9.96 -0.47
CA ALA A 182 4.20 9.35 -0.82
C ALA A 182 5.04 9.05 0.42
N SER A 183 5.47 7.80 0.58
CA SER A 183 6.33 7.37 1.69
C SER A 183 7.75 7.02 1.24
N ASN A 184 8.67 6.99 2.20
CA ASN A 184 10.08 6.62 2.00
C ASN A 184 10.32 5.20 2.53
N HIS A 185 10.84 4.31 1.69
CA HIS A 185 11.47 3.07 2.15
C HIS A 185 12.98 3.12 1.88
N CYS A 186 13.78 3.30 2.94
CA CYS A 186 15.20 3.63 2.86
C CYS A 186 15.46 4.85 1.96
N ASN A 187 16.00 4.65 0.75
CA ASN A 187 16.28 5.69 -0.25
C ASN A 187 15.28 5.67 -1.43
N THR A 188 14.24 4.85 -1.37
CA THR A 188 13.23 4.68 -2.43
C THR A 188 11.95 5.41 -2.03
N LYS A 189 11.52 6.39 -2.84
CA LYS A 189 10.25 7.10 -2.66
C LYS A 189 9.13 6.41 -3.45
N LEU A 190 7.99 6.19 -2.81
CA LEU A 190 6.91 5.33 -3.32
C LEU A 190 5.56 6.02 -3.18
N LEU A 191 4.79 6.03 -4.26
CA LEU A 191 3.51 6.69 -4.44
C LEU A 191 2.43 5.64 -4.77
N PRO A 192 1.69 5.11 -3.78
CA PRO A 192 0.40 4.46 -4.03
C PRO A 192 -0.55 5.42 -4.75
N ILE A 193 -1.22 4.93 -5.80
CA ILE A 193 -2.32 5.61 -6.45
C ILE A 193 -3.58 4.82 -6.12
N ILE A 194 -4.40 5.39 -5.24
CA ILE A 194 -5.61 4.75 -4.71
C ILE A 194 -6.84 5.43 -5.30
N VAL A 195 -7.80 4.64 -5.74
CA VAL A 195 -9.11 5.12 -6.22
C VAL A 195 -10.14 4.82 -5.14
N ARG A 196 -10.88 5.85 -4.71
CA ARG A 196 -12.04 5.72 -3.81
C ARG A 196 -13.33 5.95 -4.59
N TYR A 197 -14.28 5.03 -4.41
CA TYR A 197 -15.59 5.06 -5.04
C TYR A 197 -16.65 4.41 -4.13
N VAL A 198 -17.90 4.51 -4.54
CA VAL A 198 -19.05 3.95 -3.82
C VAL A 198 -19.65 2.83 -4.66
N HIS A 199 -19.60 1.61 -4.12
CA HIS A 199 -20.24 0.45 -4.71
C HIS A 199 -21.66 0.32 -4.15
N VAL A 200 -22.62 0.00 -5.02
CA VAL A 200 -23.97 -0.42 -4.66
C VAL A 200 -24.20 -1.75 -5.36
N ASP A 201 -24.50 -2.80 -4.60
CA ASP A 201 -24.60 -4.15 -5.14
C ASP A 201 -26.02 -4.53 -5.61
N ALA A 202 -26.23 -5.82 -5.87
CA ALA A 202 -27.52 -6.35 -6.30
C ALA A 202 -28.60 -6.28 -5.21
N GLU A 203 -28.22 -6.43 -3.94
CA GLU A 203 -29.09 -6.37 -2.76
C GLU A 203 -29.30 -4.92 -2.25
N LYS A 204 -28.66 -3.96 -2.92
CA LYS A 204 -28.63 -2.52 -2.63
C LYS A 204 -27.77 -2.13 -1.43
N ALA A 205 -26.90 -3.02 -0.97
CA ALA A 205 -25.91 -2.67 0.04
C ALA A 205 -24.92 -1.64 -0.54
N VAL A 206 -24.84 -0.50 0.12
CA VAL A 206 -23.89 0.58 -0.18
C VAL A 206 -22.60 0.27 0.56
N SER A 207 -21.46 0.40 -0.12
CA SER A 207 -20.14 0.27 0.52
C SER A 207 -19.13 1.23 -0.10
N ILE A 208 -18.35 1.89 0.74
CA ILE A 208 -17.21 2.71 0.32
C ILE A 208 -16.05 1.76 0.00
N ARG A 209 -15.44 1.91 -1.17
CA ARG A 209 -14.32 1.06 -1.61
C ARG A 209 -13.12 1.94 -1.90
N ASN A 210 -11.99 1.57 -1.31
CA ASN A 210 -10.67 2.11 -1.61
C ASN A 210 -9.86 0.97 -2.26
N LYS A 211 -9.30 1.17 -3.46
CA LYS A 211 -8.45 0.16 -4.13
C LYS A 211 -7.13 0.79 -4.59
N ILE A 212 -6.03 0.06 -4.48
CA ILE A 212 -4.80 0.40 -5.20
C ILE A 212 -5.04 0.08 -6.69
N VAL A 213 -4.80 1.04 -7.58
CA VAL A 213 -4.78 0.77 -9.03
C VAL A 213 -3.36 0.79 -9.60
N ASP A 214 -2.42 1.45 -8.92
CA ASP A 214 -1.00 1.48 -9.25
C ASP A 214 -0.17 1.84 -8.00
N PHE A 215 1.12 1.52 -8.01
CA PHE A 215 2.05 1.81 -6.91
C PHE A 215 3.43 2.16 -7.50
N VAL A 216 3.67 3.46 -7.68
CA VAL A 216 4.74 3.98 -8.53
C VAL A 216 5.99 4.31 -7.71
N GLN A 217 7.17 3.96 -8.23
CA GLN A 217 8.43 4.48 -7.71
C GLN A 217 8.71 5.85 -8.33
N ILE A 218 8.88 6.87 -7.49
CA ILE A 218 9.11 8.25 -7.92
C ILE A 218 10.51 8.73 -7.50
N THR A 219 11.07 9.68 -8.26
CA THR A 219 12.42 10.21 -8.04
C THR A 219 12.47 11.41 -7.09
N GLY A 220 11.32 11.94 -6.68
CA GLY A 220 11.21 13.07 -5.77
C GLY A 220 9.77 13.59 -5.68
N GLU A 221 9.54 14.56 -4.81
CA GLU A 221 8.20 15.03 -4.41
C GLU A 221 7.91 16.43 -4.96
N THR A 222 8.20 16.65 -6.23
CA THR A 222 7.75 17.87 -6.93
C THR A 222 6.33 17.68 -7.44
N ALA A 223 5.59 18.78 -7.57
CA ALA A 223 4.22 18.76 -8.09
C ALA A 223 4.14 18.12 -9.49
N GLU A 224 5.18 18.30 -10.31
CA GLU A 224 5.28 17.70 -11.65
C GLU A 224 5.42 16.18 -11.61
N ILE A 225 6.23 15.63 -10.70
CA ILE A 225 6.47 14.18 -10.61
C ILE A 225 5.21 13.46 -10.12
N ILE A 226 4.58 13.99 -9.05
CA ILE A 226 3.36 13.41 -8.47
C ILE A 226 2.18 13.52 -9.47
N TYR A 227 2.04 14.68 -10.14
CA TYR A 227 1.06 14.86 -11.21
C TYR A 227 1.31 13.90 -12.37
N THR A 228 2.54 13.81 -12.89
CA THR A 228 2.86 12.97 -14.05
C THR A 228 2.54 11.50 -13.77
N ALA A 229 2.97 10.96 -12.63
CA ALA A 229 2.68 9.58 -12.24
C ALA A 229 1.16 9.34 -12.11
N SER A 230 0.48 10.13 -11.26
CA SER A 230 -0.96 9.95 -11.02
C SER A 230 -1.81 10.14 -12.28
N PHE A 231 -1.51 11.13 -13.11
CA PHE A 231 -2.27 11.43 -14.33
C PHE A 231 -2.01 10.43 -15.46
N GLN A 232 -0.81 9.86 -15.57
CA GLN A 232 -0.55 8.74 -16.50
C GLN A 232 -1.38 7.51 -16.13
N THR A 233 -1.44 7.15 -14.84
CA THR A 233 -2.30 6.06 -14.36
C THR A 233 -3.79 6.36 -14.60
N ILE A 234 -4.29 7.56 -14.27
CA ILE A 234 -5.70 7.94 -14.52
C ILE A 234 -6.07 7.77 -16.02
N LYS A 235 -5.19 8.20 -16.93
CA LYS A 235 -5.35 8.05 -18.38
C LYS A 235 -5.30 6.60 -18.86
N HIS A 236 -4.37 5.80 -18.32
CA HIS A 236 -4.26 4.38 -18.67
C HIS A 236 -5.54 3.59 -18.32
N LEU A 237 -6.28 4.05 -17.30
CA LEU A 237 -7.47 3.40 -16.77
C LEU A 237 -8.80 3.99 -17.31
N GLY A 238 -8.74 5.07 -18.10
CA GLY A 238 -9.92 5.75 -18.68
C GLY A 238 -10.77 6.54 -17.67
N LEU A 239 -10.19 6.92 -16.52
CA LEU A 239 -10.93 7.48 -15.38
C LEU A 239 -11.11 9.00 -15.43
N GLU A 240 -10.55 9.72 -16.40
CA GLU A 240 -10.48 11.20 -16.44
C GLU A 240 -11.84 11.87 -16.23
N HIS A 241 -12.86 11.37 -16.95
CA HIS A 241 -14.21 11.89 -16.90
C HIS A 241 -14.86 11.71 -15.50
N LYS A 242 -14.45 10.70 -14.74
CA LYS A 242 -15.01 10.31 -13.43
C LYS A 242 -14.36 10.96 -12.23
N VAL A 243 -13.13 11.49 -12.36
CA VAL A 243 -12.44 12.12 -11.23
C VAL A 243 -13.22 13.36 -10.78
N VAL A 244 -13.70 13.36 -9.53
CA VAL A 244 -14.40 14.50 -8.93
C VAL A 244 -13.56 15.24 -7.89
N ALA A 245 -12.53 14.58 -7.34
CA ALA A 245 -11.64 15.14 -6.34
C ALA A 245 -10.25 14.49 -6.38
N VAL A 246 -9.27 15.22 -5.83
CA VAL A 246 -8.00 14.66 -5.35
C VAL A 246 -7.92 14.87 -3.84
N SER A 247 -7.43 13.85 -3.13
CA SER A 247 -7.16 13.90 -1.70
C SER A 247 -5.71 13.53 -1.41
N ALA A 248 -5.05 14.32 -0.57
CA ALA A 248 -3.62 14.23 -0.27
C ALA A 248 -3.28 14.99 1.02
N ASP A 249 -2.01 14.98 1.40
CA ASP A 249 -1.50 15.79 2.51
C ASP A 249 -1.60 17.31 2.22
N ASN A 250 -1.53 18.15 3.26
CA ASN A 250 -1.79 19.59 3.14
C ASN A 250 -0.57 20.41 2.64
N THR A 251 0.39 19.81 1.93
CA THR A 251 1.61 20.50 1.50
C THR A 251 1.42 21.56 0.42
N ASN A 252 2.41 22.46 0.33
CA ASN A 252 2.57 23.39 -0.78
C ASN A 252 2.63 22.66 -2.14
N THR A 253 3.28 21.49 -2.20
CA THR A 253 3.38 20.63 -3.39
C THR A 253 2.01 20.19 -3.88
N ASN A 254 1.15 19.71 -2.98
CA ASN A 254 -0.15 19.17 -3.37
C ASN A 254 -1.17 20.28 -3.69
N PHE A 255 -1.29 21.30 -2.83
CA PHE A 255 -2.42 22.24 -2.87
C PHE A 255 -2.07 23.74 -2.93
N GLY A 256 -0.79 24.13 -2.94
CA GLY A 256 -0.40 25.54 -2.89
C GLY A 256 -0.54 26.17 -1.48
N GLY A 257 -0.46 25.33 -0.45
CA GLY A 257 -0.37 25.74 0.96
C GLY A 257 -1.66 26.31 1.55
N LEU A 258 -1.53 26.97 2.71
CA LEU A 258 -2.65 27.47 3.52
C LEU A 258 -3.68 28.30 2.73
N LYS A 259 -3.24 29.11 1.77
CA LYS A 259 -4.13 29.99 0.96
C LYS A 259 -4.59 29.34 -0.36
N ARG A 260 -4.27 28.04 -0.56
CA ARG A 260 -4.42 27.24 -1.80
C ARG A 260 -4.15 28.04 -3.08
N LYS A 261 -2.98 28.70 -3.15
CA LYS A 261 -2.61 29.66 -4.20
C LYS A 261 -1.41 29.21 -5.04
N GLY A 262 -1.38 29.70 -6.28
CA GLY A 262 -0.36 29.36 -7.29
C GLY A 262 -0.78 28.21 -8.21
N SER A 263 -0.11 28.10 -9.35
CA SER A 263 -0.38 27.09 -10.39
C SER A 263 0.57 25.88 -10.36
N ASN A 264 1.72 25.98 -9.67
CA ASN A 264 2.70 24.90 -9.62
C ASN A 264 2.46 23.95 -8.42
N ASN A 265 1.27 23.33 -8.38
CA ASN A 265 0.88 22.32 -7.42
C ASN A 265 0.07 21.20 -8.10
N VAL A 266 -0.03 20.03 -7.47
CA VAL A 266 -0.68 18.84 -8.04
C VAL A 266 -2.14 19.12 -8.41
N LEU A 267 -2.88 19.83 -7.55
CA LEU A 267 -4.29 20.16 -7.81
C LEU A 267 -4.48 21.02 -9.07
N ALA A 268 -3.68 22.08 -9.23
CA ALA A 268 -3.77 22.97 -10.39
C ALA A 268 -3.45 22.21 -11.69
N LYS A 269 -2.37 21.42 -11.69
CA LYS A 269 -1.98 20.56 -12.81
C LYS A 269 -3.04 19.51 -13.14
N MET A 270 -3.67 18.92 -12.12
CA MET A 270 -4.74 17.94 -12.32
C MET A 270 -6.00 18.59 -12.93
N LYS A 271 -6.37 19.81 -12.53
CA LYS A 271 -7.48 20.56 -13.15
C LYS A 271 -7.21 20.91 -14.61
N GLU A 272 -5.98 21.33 -14.92
CA GLU A 272 -5.51 21.60 -16.28
C GLU A 272 -5.55 20.33 -17.14
N GLY A 273 -4.94 19.24 -16.66
CA GLY A 273 -4.87 17.96 -17.37
C GLY A 273 -6.24 17.30 -17.61
N LEU A 274 -7.14 17.34 -16.63
CA LEU A 274 -8.51 16.83 -16.77
C LEU A 274 -9.44 17.76 -17.56
N GLY A 275 -9.03 18.99 -17.86
CA GLY A 275 -9.85 20.00 -18.53
C GLY A 275 -11.09 20.44 -17.75
N LYS A 276 -11.16 20.18 -16.44
CA LYS A 276 -12.35 20.43 -15.60
C LYS A 276 -12.02 20.75 -14.14
N ASN A 277 -12.96 21.42 -13.47
CA ASN A 277 -12.84 21.71 -12.04
C ASN A 277 -13.12 20.44 -11.20
N ILE A 278 -12.33 20.25 -10.14
CA ILE A 278 -12.42 19.15 -9.17
C ILE A 278 -12.18 19.65 -7.73
N LEU A 279 -12.63 18.89 -6.74
CA LEU A 279 -12.43 19.19 -5.32
C LEU A 279 -11.01 18.83 -4.83
N CYS A 280 -10.69 19.35 -3.65
CA CYS A 280 -9.38 19.28 -3.01
C CYS A 280 -9.57 18.95 -1.52
N LEU A 281 -9.22 17.73 -1.13
CA LEU A 281 -9.54 17.17 0.19
C LEU A 281 -8.25 16.86 0.97
N GLY A 282 -7.84 17.81 1.80
CA GLY A 282 -6.69 17.66 2.69
C GLY A 282 -7.01 16.75 3.88
N TYR A 283 -5.99 16.05 4.39
CA TYR A 283 -6.15 15.20 5.56
C TYR A 283 -6.33 16.03 6.85
N ASN A 284 -7.58 16.20 7.28
CA ASN A 284 -7.95 16.89 8.53
C ASN A 284 -7.23 16.31 9.76
N ALA A 285 -6.97 15.00 9.76
CA ALA A 285 -6.12 14.33 10.73
C ALA A 285 -4.78 15.10 10.93
N GLN A 286 -3.99 15.28 9.87
CA GLN A 286 -2.72 16.01 9.92
C GLN A 286 -2.88 17.49 10.34
N MET A 287 -4.02 18.13 10.01
CA MET A 287 -4.32 19.49 10.51
C MET A 287 -4.52 19.52 12.03
N ILE A 288 -5.18 18.50 12.60
CA ILE A 288 -5.37 18.34 14.05
C ILE A 288 -4.04 18.00 14.74
N HIS A 289 -3.11 17.30 14.09
CA HIS A 289 -1.74 17.11 14.61
C HIS A 289 -1.04 18.45 14.77
N ASN A 290 -0.98 19.20 13.67
CA ASN A 290 -0.13 20.37 13.58
C ASN A 290 -0.66 21.51 14.46
N SER A 291 -1.97 21.63 14.67
CA SER A 291 -2.53 22.56 15.65
C SER A 291 -2.19 22.17 17.09
N ALA A 292 -2.25 20.88 17.43
CA ALA A 292 -1.86 20.39 18.75
C ALA A 292 -0.37 20.63 19.03
N HIS A 293 0.51 20.34 18.07
CA HIS A 293 1.94 20.61 18.16
C HIS A 293 2.24 22.11 18.26
N SER A 294 1.61 22.93 17.41
CA SER A 294 1.78 24.40 17.45
C SER A 294 1.31 25.00 18.79
N ALA A 295 0.22 24.49 19.37
CA ALA A 295 -0.27 24.91 20.67
C ALA A 295 0.63 24.43 21.82
N ILE A 296 1.15 23.20 21.78
CA ILE A 296 2.15 22.73 22.77
C ILE A 296 3.39 23.63 22.75
N ASN A 297 3.80 24.15 21.59
CA ASN A 297 4.94 25.07 21.49
C ASN A 297 4.67 26.47 22.09
N SER A 298 3.45 26.78 22.57
CA SER A 298 3.14 28.06 23.25
C SER A 298 3.25 27.99 24.78
N ILE A 299 3.35 26.80 25.38
CA ILE A 299 3.55 26.66 26.84
C ILE A 299 5.05 26.71 27.21
N PRO A 300 5.42 27.17 28.43
CA PRO A 300 6.83 27.38 28.81
C PRO A 300 7.62 26.08 29.09
N VAL A 301 7.17 24.93 28.61
CA VAL A 301 7.79 23.62 28.80
C VAL A 301 7.81 22.86 27.47
N ASP A 302 9.01 22.51 27.01
CA ASP A 302 9.25 21.58 25.90
C ASP A 302 8.82 20.16 26.29
N VAL A 303 7.53 19.87 26.15
CA VAL A 303 6.92 18.59 26.53
C VAL A 303 7.37 17.45 25.61
N GLU A 304 7.55 17.69 24.32
CA GLU A 304 8.03 16.66 23.39
C GLU A 304 9.49 16.28 23.68
N GLY A 305 10.37 17.26 23.86
CA GLY A 305 11.76 17.04 24.24
C GLY A 305 11.92 16.46 25.63
N LEU A 306 11.06 16.81 26.60
CA LEU A 306 10.99 16.13 27.90
C LEU A 306 10.68 14.65 27.73
N VAL A 307 9.63 14.30 26.98
CA VAL A 307 9.22 12.90 26.72
C VAL A 307 10.36 12.12 26.06
N VAL A 308 10.92 12.64 24.96
CA VAL A 308 12.00 11.99 24.21
C VAL A 308 13.25 11.82 25.08
N LYS A 309 13.60 12.81 25.91
CA LYS A 309 14.82 12.78 26.72
C LYS A 309 14.70 11.89 27.96
N ILE A 310 13.52 11.77 28.57
CA ILE A 310 13.25 10.79 29.62
C ILE A 310 13.31 9.37 29.02
N PHE A 311 12.60 9.12 27.92
CA PHE A 311 12.62 7.80 27.26
C PHE A 311 14.05 7.38 26.86
N GLY A 312 14.80 8.29 26.23
CA GLY A 312 16.20 8.05 25.82
C GLY A 312 17.16 7.82 26.99
N TYR A 313 16.86 8.29 28.21
CA TYR A 313 17.70 8.03 29.38
C TYR A 313 17.61 6.57 29.86
N PHE A 314 16.40 5.98 29.81
CA PHE A 314 16.12 4.65 30.35
C PHE A 314 16.14 3.53 29.29
N HIS A 315 15.65 3.78 28.08
CA HIS A 315 15.36 2.74 27.08
C HIS A 315 16.53 1.78 26.77
N ILE A 316 17.77 2.30 26.76
CA ILE A 316 18.98 1.55 26.40
C ILE A 316 19.61 0.84 27.61
N PHE A 317 19.32 1.28 28.84
CA PHE A 317 20.10 0.95 30.03
C PHE A 317 19.23 0.33 31.13
N THR A 318 19.06 -0.99 31.10
CA THR A 318 18.27 -1.75 32.09
C THR A 318 18.61 -1.39 33.53
N VAL A 319 19.89 -1.21 33.87
CA VAL A 319 20.35 -0.80 35.21
C VAL A 319 19.67 0.49 35.70
N ARG A 320 19.44 1.47 34.82
CA ARG A 320 18.71 2.71 35.17
C ARG A 320 17.22 2.48 35.36
N ALA A 321 16.64 1.56 34.57
CA ALA A 321 15.23 1.19 34.67
C ALA A 321 14.93 0.39 35.95
N GLU A 322 15.86 -0.47 36.39
CA GLU A 322 15.78 -1.13 37.70
C GLU A 322 15.96 -0.13 38.84
N HIS A 323 16.98 0.74 38.80
CA HIS A 323 17.18 1.80 39.81
C HIS A 323 15.96 2.72 39.94
N LEU A 324 15.26 3.03 38.84
CA LEU A 324 13.99 3.77 38.89
C LEU A 324 12.87 3.04 39.66
N LYS A 325 12.85 1.69 39.68
CA LYS A 325 11.85 0.92 40.47
C LYS A 325 12.05 1.11 41.96
N GLU A 326 13.30 1.16 42.43
CA GLU A 326 13.63 1.44 43.84
C GLU A 326 13.07 2.80 44.25
N PHE A 327 13.18 3.81 43.37
CA PHE A 327 12.53 5.11 43.57
C PHE A 327 10.99 5.05 43.51
N CYS A 328 10.41 4.26 42.60
CA CYS A 328 8.96 4.03 42.57
C CYS A 328 8.45 3.44 43.89
N GLU A 329 9.08 2.39 44.39
CA GLU A 329 8.76 1.75 45.68
C GLU A 329 8.92 2.74 46.84
N PHE A 330 10.03 3.48 46.89
CA PHE A 330 10.29 4.50 47.91
C PHE A 330 9.22 5.61 47.97
N VAL A 331 8.66 6.04 46.82
CA VAL A 331 7.57 7.03 46.79
C VAL A 331 6.16 6.40 46.82
N GLY A 332 6.04 5.08 47.00
CA GLY A 332 4.76 4.38 47.03
C GLY A 332 4.01 4.38 45.69
N GLN A 333 4.72 4.48 44.56
CA GLN A 333 4.16 4.44 43.20
C GLN A 333 4.38 3.07 42.55
N GLU A 334 3.36 2.56 41.86
CA GLU A 334 3.52 1.41 40.95
C GLU A 334 4.42 1.82 39.77
N HIS A 335 5.53 1.12 39.56
CA HIS A 335 6.41 1.36 38.42
C HIS A 335 5.71 1.05 37.10
N LYS A 336 5.67 2.02 36.18
CA LYS A 336 5.12 1.82 34.84
C LYS A 336 6.13 2.18 33.76
N ASN A 337 6.44 1.22 32.88
CA ASN A 337 7.38 1.36 31.76
C ASN A 337 7.20 2.70 31.01
N ILE A 338 8.28 3.48 30.87
CA ILE A 338 8.30 4.73 30.10
C ILE A 338 8.05 4.43 28.61
N LEU A 339 7.16 5.20 27.99
CA LEU A 339 6.79 5.05 26.58
C LEU A 339 7.58 6.00 25.69
N SER A 340 7.79 5.58 24.43
CA SER A 340 8.43 6.39 23.40
C SER A 340 7.41 7.31 22.72
N TYR A 341 7.90 8.44 22.20
CA TYR A 341 7.19 9.33 21.29
C TYR A 341 7.99 9.48 19.99
N SER A 342 7.31 9.67 18.86
CA SER A 342 7.91 10.21 17.64
C SER A 342 6.89 11.04 16.88
N ASN A 343 7.32 12.15 16.29
CA ASN A 343 6.46 13.10 15.59
C ASN A 343 5.74 12.51 14.37
N VAL A 344 6.27 11.42 13.80
CA VAL A 344 5.65 10.60 12.73
C VAL A 344 4.66 9.53 13.24
N ARG A 345 4.50 9.41 14.56
CA ARG A 345 3.48 8.56 15.23
C ARG A 345 2.78 9.36 16.33
N TRP A 346 2.34 10.55 15.95
CA TRP A 346 1.60 11.54 16.71
C TRP A 346 0.71 11.03 17.86
N LEU A 347 -0.16 10.03 17.64
CA LEU A 347 -0.99 9.41 18.67
C LEU A 347 -0.23 8.87 19.90
N SER A 348 1.08 8.59 19.79
CA SER A 348 1.92 8.12 20.91
C SER A 348 2.23 9.18 21.98
N LEU A 349 2.04 10.48 21.69
CA LEU A 349 2.41 11.56 22.62
C LEU A 349 1.57 11.55 23.91
N LEU A 350 0.24 11.47 23.80
CA LEU A 350 -0.65 11.49 24.97
C LEU A 350 -0.42 10.30 25.92
N PRO A 351 -0.29 9.04 25.44
CA PRO A 351 0.14 7.92 26.27
C PRO A 351 1.48 8.16 26.99
N ALA A 352 2.48 8.72 26.31
CA ALA A 352 3.79 8.96 26.90
C ALA A 352 3.77 10.08 27.95
N ILE A 353 3.05 11.18 27.71
CA ILE A 353 2.82 12.26 28.69
C ILE A 353 2.11 11.70 29.93
N ARG A 354 1.00 10.97 29.75
CA ARG A 354 0.27 10.34 30.86
C ARG A 354 1.20 9.44 31.68
N ARG A 355 2.02 8.61 31.02
CA ARG A 355 2.99 7.72 31.66
C ARG A 355 4.07 8.46 32.48
N ILE A 356 4.51 9.63 32.04
CA ILE A 356 5.44 10.46 32.80
C ILE A 356 4.74 11.11 34.00
N CYS A 357 3.49 11.55 33.86
CA CYS A 357 2.69 12.03 34.98
C CYS A 357 2.46 10.93 36.03
N GLU A 358 2.16 9.70 35.60
CA GLU A 358 2.00 8.53 36.49
C GLU A 358 3.25 8.28 37.35
N ASN A 359 4.45 8.35 36.77
CA ASN A 359 5.72 8.12 37.49
C ASN A 359 6.37 9.41 38.05
N TYR A 360 5.69 10.56 38.06
CA TYR A 360 6.38 11.85 38.19
C TYR A 360 7.12 12.03 39.52
N ALA A 361 6.59 11.53 40.63
CA ALA A 361 7.25 11.64 41.94
C ALA A 361 8.52 10.78 41.99
N ALA A 362 8.47 9.54 41.49
CA ALA A 362 9.63 8.68 41.35
C ALA A 362 10.70 9.29 40.43
N LEU A 363 10.30 9.77 39.24
CA LEU A 363 11.18 10.42 38.27
C LEU A 363 11.83 11.70 38.84
N LYS A 364 11.07 12.54 39.55
CA LYS A 364 11.59 13.76 40.19
C LYS A 364 12.61 13.41 41.29
N SER A 365 12.31 12.43 42.13
CA SER A 365 13.24 11.98 43.17
C SER A 365 14.54 11.46 42.55
N PHE A 366 14.43 10.50 41.63
CA PHE A 366 15.54 9.90 40.87
C PHE A 366 16.45 10.95 40.20
N PHE A 367 15.88 11.85 39.38
CA PHE A 367 16.68 12.81 38.60
C PHE A 367 17.27 13.96 39.44
N LEU A 368 16.80 14.16 40.68
CA LEU A 368 17.41 15.13 41.59
C LEU A 368 18.52 14.51 42.47
N SER A 369 18.46 13.20 42.74
CA SER A 369 19.52 12.47 43.46
C SER A 369 20.68 11.98 42.57
N GLU A 370 20.45 11.72 41.27
CA GLU A 370 21.49 11.23 40.36
C GLU A 370 22.67 12.24 40.23
N GLU A 371 23.85 11.86 40.71
CA GLU A 371 25.09 12.66 40.71
C GLU A 371 25.38 13.31 39.34
N LYS A 372 25.17 12.53 38.26
CA LYS A 372 25.48 12.90 36.87
C LYS A 372 24.20 13.03 36.02
N CYS A 373 23.10 13.49 36.63
CA CYS A 373 21.85 13.77 35.94
C CYS A 373 22.04 14.74 34.75
N PRO A 374 21.50 14.44 33.55
CA PRO A 374 21.57 15.35 32.41
C PRO A 374 20.93 16.72 32.69
N ALA A 375 21.66 17.80 32.42
CA ALA A 375 21.31 19.15 32.86
C ALA A 375 19.88 19.63 32.53
N LEU A 376 19.32 19.27 31.36
CA LEU A 376 17.92 19.61 31.04
C LEU A 376 16.91 18.83 31.88
N LEU A 377 17.14 17.54 32.13
CA LEU A 377 16.29 16.74 33.03
C LEU A 377 16.36 17.32 34.45
N LYS A 378 17.57 17.64 34.94
CA LYS A 378 17.75 18.31 36.24
C LYS A 378 17.05 19.67 36.31
N LYS A 379 17.10 20.48 35.24
CA LYS A 379 16.34 21.75 35.16
C LYS A 379 14.83 21.48 35.26
N TRP A 380 14.28 20.65 34.38
CA TRP A 380 12.85 20.39 34.31
C TRP A 380 12.29 19.79 35.62
N PHE A 381 12.98 18.85 36.26
CA PHE A 381 12.51 18.27 37.53
C PHE A 381 12.76 19.17 38.76
N SER A 382 13.71 20.11 38.70
CA SER A 382 13.85 21.16 39.72
C SER A 382 12.70 22.17 39.65
N ASP A 383 12.35 22.59 38.43
CA ASP A 383 11.25 23.51 38.14
C ASP A 383 9.90 22.94 38.62
N PRO A 384 9.19 23.62 39.54
CA PRO A 384 7.91 23.13 40.07
C PRO A 384 6.77 23.26 39.05
N CYS A 385 6.89 24.16 38.06
CA CYS A 385 5.87 24.41 37.04
C CYS A 385 5.89 23.37 35.92
N THR A 386 6.97 22.61 35.73
CA THR A 386 7.02 21.47 34.80
C THR A 386 5.85 20.51 35.02
N TYR A 387 5.51 20.20 36.27
CA TYR A 387 4.40 19.29 36.55
C TYR A 387 3.03 19.91 36.28
N LEU A 388 2.89 21.23 36.49
CA LEU A 388 1.66 21.99 36.18
C LEU A 388 1.34 21.89 34.68
N TRP A 389 2.33 22.19 33.84
CA TRP A 389 2.19 22.20 32.39
C TRP A 389 2.02 20.79 31.81
N MET A 390 2.73 19.79 32.34
CA MET A 390 2.48 18.38 32.01
C MET A 390 1.05 17.94 32.35
N ASN A 391 0.49 18.38 33.48
CA ASN A 391 -0.90 18.10 33.84
C ASN A 391 -1.92 18.84 32.96
N PHE A 392 -1.64 20.09 32.58
CA PHE A 392 -2.45 20.84 31.62
C PHE A 392 -2.53 20.11 30.28
N VAL A 393 -1.38 19.78 29.68
CA VAL A 393 -1.31 19.09 28.38
C VAL A 393 -1.96 17.71 28.48
N ALA A 394 -1.72 16.93 29.54
CA ALA A 394 -2.39 15.63 29.76
C ALA A 394 -3.93 15.71 29.85
N SER A 395 -4.47 16.88 30.22
CA SER A 395 -5.91 17.13 30.40
C SER A 395 -6.58 17.78 29.17
N THR A 396 -5.78 18.34 28.26
CA THR A 396 -6.27 19.04 27.05
C THR A 396 -5.99 18.25 25.77
N MET A 397 -4.86 17.54 25.68
CA MET A 397 -4.55 16.66 24.54
C MET A 397 -5.55 15.54 24.23
N PRO A 398 -6.39 15.03 25.17
CA PRO A 398 -7.46 14.10 24.81
C PRO A 398 -8.42 14.66 23.76
N LEU A 399 -8.72 15.98 23.77
CA LEU A 399 -9.58 16.58 22.74
C LEU A 399 -9.04 16.36 21.32
N PHE A 400 -7.74 16.57 21.15
CA PHE A 400 -7.06 16.34 19.87
C PHE A 400 -7.00 14.84 19.59
N HIS A 401 -6.45 14.03 20.50
CA HIS A 401 -6.27 12.57 20.36
C HIS A 401 -7.58 11.83 19.99
N ASP A 402 -8.68 12.15 20.66
CA ASP A 402 -9.97 11.50 20.43
C ASP A 402 -10.57 11.96 19.08
N SER A 403 -10.37 13.22 18.69
CA SER A 403 -10.78 13.75 17.37
C SER A 403 -9.93 13.16 16.22
N ILE A 404 -8.67 12.86 16.50
CA ILE A 404 -7.74 12.20 15.56
C ILE A 404 -8.21 10.78 15.28
N LEU A 405 -8.49 9.99 16.31
CA LEU A 405 -8.98 8.61 16.17
C LEU A 405 -10.29 8.55 15.38
N GLN A 406 -11.16 9.56 15.53
CA GLN A 406 -12.36 9.71 14.71
C GLN A 406 -12.04 10.08 13.25
N ALA A 407 -11.07 10.97 13.00
CA ALA A 407 -10.69 11.40 11.65
C ALA A 407 -9.84 10.35 10.88
N GLU A 408 -9.15 9.45 11.57
CA GLU A 408 -8.37 8.33 10.99
C GLU A 408 -9.24 7.08 10.67
N GLY A 409 -10.56 7.14 10.80
CA GLY A 409 -11.43 6.03 10.37
C GLY A 409 -11.37 5.77 8.85
N GLU A 410 -11.45 4.51 8.43
CA GLU A 410 -11.29 4.09 7.03
C GLU A 410 -12.38 4.65 6.09
N GLU A 411 -13.64 4.50 6.49
CA GLU A 411 -14.78 4.87 5.64
C GLU A 411 -15.20 6.34 5.81
N VAL A 412 -14.64 7.03 6.82
CA VAL A 412 -14.97 8.42 7.18
C VAL A 412 -15.01 9.33 5.97
N THR A 413 -16.14 10.00 5.79
CA THR A 413 -16.42 10.90 4.67
C THR A 413 -15.86 12.31 4.91
N ALA A 414 -15.72 13.09 3.84
CA ALA A 414 -15.27 14.48 3.93
C ALA A 414 -16.16 15.34 4.86
N VAL A 415 -17.48 15.10 4.87
CA VAL A 415 -18.44 15.82 5.72
C VAL A 415 -18.35 15.41 7.20
N GLU A 416 -18.18 14.13 7.51
CA GLU A 416 -17.99 13.67 8.89
C GLU A 416 -16.67 14.19 9.46
N SER A 417 -15.61 14.18 8.66
CA SER A 417 -14.31 14.76 9.03
C SER A 417 -14.39 16.27 9.24
N CYS A 418 -15.23 16.97 8.45
CA CYS A 418 -15.55 18.38 8.70
C CYS A 418 -16.31 18.58 10.02
N MET A 419 -17.26 17.70 10.38
CA MET A 419 -17.95 17.75 11.67
C MET A 419 -16.99 17.56 12.85
N ILE A 420 -16.13 16.54 12.79
CA ILE A 420 -15.14 16.24 13.84
C ILE A 420 -14.25 17.47 14.09
N LEU A 421 -13.78 18.10 13.00
CA LEU A 421 -12.98 19.32 13.04
C LEU A 421 -13.73 20.51 13.67
N ASN A 422 -14.98 20.76 13.25
CA ASN A 422 -15.80 21.84 13.80
C ASN A 422 -16.13 21.64 15.29
N ILE A 423 -16.42 20.40 15.70
CA ILE A 423 -16.68 20.03 17.10
C ILE A 423 -15.41 20.21 17.96
N LEU A 424 -14.22 19.93 17.42
CA LEU A 424 -12.96 20.21 18.10
C LEU A 424 -12.74 21.73 18.27
N ILE A 425 -12.93 22.52 17.21
CA ILE A 425 -12.81 23.99 17.26
C ILE A 425 -13.75 24.56 18.33
N GLN A 426 -15.02 24.17 18.34
CA GLN A 426 -16.01 24.59 19.35
C GLN A 426 -15.59 24.24 20.78
N LYS A 427 -15.07 23.02 21.01
CA LYS A 427 -14.59 22.56 22.33
C LYS A 427 -13.34 23.29 22.81
N LEU A 428 -12.45 23.71 21.90
CA LEU A 428 -11.27 24.51 22.23
C LEU A 428 -11.65 25.96 22.52
N GLN A 429 -12.52 26.56 21.69
CA GLN A 429 -13.03 27.91 21.86
C GLN A 429 -13.76 28.06 23.21
N ALA A 430 -14.69 27.16 23.52
CA ALA A 430 -15.41 27.19 24.80
C ALA A 430 -14.45 27.11 26.01
N ARG A 431 -13.41 26.26 25.95
CA ARG A 431 -12.40 26.19 27.03
C ARG A 431 -11.57 27.47 27.18
N SER A 432 -11.33 28.19 26.09
CA SER A 432 -10.69 29.52 26.11
C SER A 432 -11.59 30.55 26.79
N ASP A 433 -12.84 30.64 26.34
CA ASP A 433 -13.78 31.69 26.76
C ASP A 433 -14.25 31.48 28.21
N ASP A 434 -14.51 30.22 28.62
CA ASP A 434 -14.84 29.83 30.00
C ASP A 434 -13.62 29.86 30.95
N LYS A 435 -12.42 30.24 30.47
CA LYS A 435 -11.16 30.26 31.23
C LYS A 435 -10.88 28.92 31.95
N PHE A 436 -11.01 27.81 31.21
CA PHE A 436 -11.07 26.46 31.78
C PHE A 436 -9.73 26.00 32.41
N ILE A 437 -9.69 25.97 33.76
CA ILE A 437 -8.60 25.37 34.54
C ILE A 437 -8.93 23.89 34.85
N PRO A 438 -8.15 22.91 34.33
CA PRO A 438 -8.36 21.48 34.63
C PRO A 438 -8.24 21.15 36.13
N ILE A 439 -8.93 20.11 36.60
CA ILE A 439 -8.94 19.70 38.02
C ILE A 439 -7.54 19.32 38.52
N SER A 440 -6.72 18.70 37.66
CA SER A 440 -5.32 18.37 37.91
C SER A 440 -4.46 19.60 38.18
N VAL A 441 -4.58 20.61 37.30
CA VAL A 441 -3.92 21.93 37.42
C VAL A 441 -4.41 22.66 38.68
N ARG A 442 -5.72 22.70 38.91
CA ARG A 442 -6.36 23.40 40.05
C ARG A 442 -5.94 22.87 41.42
N LYS A 443 -5.50 21.60 41.51
CA LYS A 443 -4.93 21.00 42.73
C LYS A 443 -3.47 21.39 42.99
N LEU A 444 -2.75 21.84 41.95
CA LEU A 444 -1.33 22.21 42.03
C LEU A 444 -1.15 23.73 42.14
N LEU A 445 -2.02 24.51 41.49
CA LEU A 445 -1.86 25.95 41.32
C LEU A 445 -1.68 26.72 42.65
N PRO A 446 -2.49 26.51 43.72
CA PRO A 446 -2.37 27.31 44.94
C PRO A 446 -0.99 27.22 45.63
N SER A 447 -0.35 26.04 45.63
CA SER A 447 0.99 25.89 46.22
C SER A 447 2.13 26.43 45.33
N LEU A 448 1.84 26.68 44.04
CA LEU A 448 2.75 27.41 43.14
C LEU A 448 2.56 28.93 43.25
N GLU A 449 1.35 29.38 43.61
CA GLU A 449 1.05 30.78 43.93
C GLU A 449 1.69 31.17 45.26
N GLU A 450 1.47 30.39 46.32
CA GLU A 450 2.15 30.54 47.63
C GLU A 450 3.68 30.45 47.49
N GLY A 451 4.17 29.59 46.60
CA GLY A 451 5.59 29.43 46.26
C GLY A 451 6.13 30.46 45.26
N GLY A 452 5.37 31.48 44.86
CA GLY A 452 5.79 32.55 43.95
C GLY A 452 6.32 32.08 42.59
N SER A 453 5.88 30.90 42.13
CA SER A 453 6.43 30.19 40.96
C SER A 453 5.55 30.27 39.71
N CYS A 454 4.23 30.41 39.89
CA CYS A 454 3.27 30.63 38.80
C CYS A 454 1.94 31.13 39.39
N THR A 455 1.42 32.25 38.87
CA THR A 455 0.10 32.79 39.24
C THR A 455 -1.03 32.20 38.39
N GLN A 456 -2.26 32.25 38.89
CA GLN A 456 -3.44 31.93 38.09
C GLN A 456 -3.60 32.86 36.88
N GLU A 457 -3.16 34.11 36.94
CA GLU A 457 -3.21 35.05 35.81
C GLU A 457 -2.21 34.67 34.70
N GLU A 458 -0.97 34.31 35.05
CA GLU A 458 0.01 33.76 34.10
C GLU A 458 -0.47 32.44 33.49
N PHE A 459 -1.00 31.52 34.31
CA PHE A 459 -1.58 30.27 33.82
C PHE A 459 -2.73 30.52 32.83
N LEU A 460 -3.66 31.42 33.16
CA LEU A 460 -4.81 31.74 32.30
C LEU A 460 -4.39 32.46 31.01
N THR A 461 -3.34 33.29 31.05
CA THR A 461 -2.79 33.93 29.85
C THR A 461 -2.19 32.90 28.91
N ILE A 462 -1.25 32.09 29.41
CA ILE A 462 -0.55 31.07 28.61
C ILE A 462 -1.50 29.98 28.09
N SER A 463 -2.49 29.56 28.89
CA SER A 463 -3.49 28.57 28.45
C SER A 463 -4.49 29.15 27.46
N LYS A 464 -4.83 30.45 27.53
CA LYS A 464 -5.57 31.14 26.46
C LYS A 464 -4.76 31.16 25.16
N ASP A 465 -3.46 31.46 25.22
CA ASP A 465 -2.60 31.49 24.03
C ASP A 465 -2.48 30.10 23.39
N PHE A 466 -2.44 29.03 24.19
CA PHE A 466 -2.54 27.63 23.71
C PHE A 466 -3.85 27.40 22.93
N TYR A 467 -5.01 27.75 23.51
CA TYR A 467 -6.30 27.52 22.84
C TYR A 467 -6.46 28.40 21.60
N THR A 468 -6.03 29.66 21.67
CA THR A 468 -6.06 30.61 20.54
C THR A 468 -5.21 30.09 19.38
N THR A 469 -3.96 29.68 19.65
CA THR A 469 -3.06 29.09 18.64
C THR A 469 -3.68 27.86 17.96
N ALA A 470 -4.33 26.98 18.73
CA ALA A 470 -4.99 25.81 18.19
C ALA A 470 -6.21 26.17 17.31
N VAL A 471 -7.07 27.08 17.78
CA VAL A 471 -8.28 27.52 17.04
C VAL A 471 -7.91 28.29 15.77
N GLU A 472 -6.96 29.22 15.83
CA GLU A 472 -6.48 29.97 14.68
C GLU A 472 -5.87 29.05 13.62
N TYR A 473 -5.02 28.09 14.02
CA TYR A 473 -4.46 27.11 13.09
C TYR A 473 -5.57 26.30 12.41
N LEU A 474 -6.48 25.70 13.20
CA LEU A 474 -7.54 24.84 12.66
C LEU A 474 -8.46 25.62 11.72
N THR A 475 -8.90 26.81 12.12
CA THR A 475 -9.81 27.68 11.34
C THR A 475 -9.15 28.15 10.04
N ALA A 476 -7.88 28.55 10.09
CA ALA A 476 -7.16 29.01 8.91
C ALA A 476 -7.07 27.89 7.85
N TRP A 477 -6.74 26.65 8.25
CA TRP A 477 -6.67 25.51 7.33
C TRP A 477 -8.05 24.95 6.95
N SER A 478 -9.07 25.04 7.81
CA SER A 478 -10.44 24.56 7.54
C SER A 478 -11.26 25.46 6.61
N SER A 479 -10.85 26.72 6.42
CA SER A 479 -11.51 27.72 5.57
C SER A 479 -11.88 27.24 4.16
N HIS A 480 -11.13 26.29 3.59
CA HIS A 480 -11.36 25.72 2.25
C HIS A 480 -12.28 24.49 2.25
N SER A 481 -12.74 24.07 3.43
CA SER A 481 -13.63 22.94 3.69
C SER A 481 -14.99 23.40 4.25
N GLU A 482 -15.17 24.69 4.52
CA GLU A 482 -16.40 25.25 5.09
C GLU A 482 -17.66 24.99 4.24
N ASP A 483 -17.51 24.98 2.92
CA ASP A 483 -18.60 24.66 1.98
C ASP A 483 -19.05 23.19 2.07
N ILE A 484 -18.22 22.27 2.58
CA ILE A 484 -18.52 20.81 2.61
C ILE A 484 -19.69 20.50 3.57
N ARG A 485 -20.05 21.44 4.46
CA ARG A 485 -21.16 21.33 5.42
C ARG A 485 -22.52 21.09 4.75
N CYS A 486 -22.75 21.56 3.52
CA CYS A 486 -24.00 21.30 2.78
C CYS A 486 -24.31 19.80 2.60
N MET A 487 -23.28 18.95 2.64
CA MET A 487 -23.41 17.49 2.46
C MET A 487 -23.97 16.75 3.68
N ASP A 488 -24.24 17.43 4.81
CA ASP A 488 -24.78 16.79 6.03
C ASP A 488 -26.12 16.09 5.79
N CYS A 489 -26.90 16.56 4.80
CA CYS A 489 -28.13 15.90 4.38
C CYS A 489 -27.94 14.42 4.01
N ILE A 490 -26.74 14.03 3.56
CA ILE A 490 -26.38 12.66 3.21
C ILE A 490 -26.12 11.78 4.44
N LEU A 491 -25.85 12.35 5.63
CA LEU A 491 -25.61 11.56 6.83
C LEU A 491 -26.90 10.99 7.44
N LEU A 492 -28.08 11.49 7.05
CA LEU A 492 -29.40 11.07 7.55
C LEU A 492 -29.46 11.00 9.09
N ARG A 493 -28.76 11.93 9.77
CA ARG A 493 -28.73 12.09 11.23
C ARG A 493 -29.89 12.94 11.76
N THR A 494 -30.54 13.69 10.86
CA THR A 494 -31.74 14.51 11.07
C THR A 494 -32.77 14.21 9.99
N SER A 495 -34.02 14.68 10.17
CA SER A 495 -35.06 14.54 9.14
C SER A 495 -34.63 15.25 7.85
N PRO A 496 -34.73 14.61 6.67
CA PRO A 496 -34.29 15.21 5.41
C PRO A 496 -35.16 16.41 5.05
N GLN A 497 -34.52 17.57 4.86
CA GLN A 497 -35.13 18.80 4.33
C GLN A 497 -34.60 19.01 2.91
N ARG A 498 -35.47 19.44 1.99
CA ARG A 498 -35.16 19.47 0.54
C ARG A 498 -34.07 20.51 0.25
N GLU A 499 -34.19 21.63 0.93
CA GLU A 499 -33.34 22.80 0.91
C GLU A 499 -31.85 22.43 1.11
N ASN A 500 -31.56 21.48 2.01
CA ASN A 500 -30.20 21.02 2.28
C ASN A 500 -29.64 20.15 1.12
N PHE A 501 -30.49 19.34 0.47
CA PHE A 501 -30.09 18.55 -0.70
C PHE A 501 -29.94 19.44 -1.96
N GLU A 502 -30.74 20.49 -2.08
CA GLU A 502 -30.63 21.53 -3.12
C GLU A 502 -29.33 22.33 -2.95
N GLU A 503 -28.97 22.74 -1.72
CA GLU A 503 -27.68 23.37 -1.40
C GLU A 503 -26.50 22.45 -1.78
N CYS A 504 -26.58 21.17 -1.41
CA CYS A 504 -25.60 20.15 -1.75
C CYS A 504 -25.45 19.97 -3.27
N LEU A 505 -26.56 19.90 -4.01
CA LEU A 505 -26.59 19.85 -5.47
C LEU A 505 -25.96 21.10 -6.11
N GLN A 506 -26.27 22.29 -5.58
CA GLN A 506 -25.74 23.57 -6.07
C GLN A 506 -24.23 23.69 -5.82
N TYR A 507 -23.74 23.21 -4.67
CA TYR A 507 -22.31 23.10 -4.38
C TYR A 507 -21.59 22.26 -5.44
N PHE A 508 -22.05 21.04 -5.72
CA PHE A 508 -21.40 20.20 -6.73
C PHE A 508 -21.48 20.79 -8.13
N SER A 509 -22.63 21.35 -8.50
CA SER A 509 -22.86 21.96 -9.82
C SER A 509 -21.98 23.20 -10.07
N SER A 510 -21.58 23.92 -9.02
CA SER A 510 -20.68 25.08 -9.12
C SER A 510 -19.20 24.75 -8.91
N ARG A 511 -18.86 23.65 -8.21
CA ARG A 511 -17.48 23.29 -7.86
C ARG A 511 -16.88 22.13 -8.66
N VAL A 512 -17.68 21.27 -9.29
CA VAL A 512 -17.21 20.04 -9.98
C VAL A 512 -17.74 19.96 -11.41
N GLY A 513 -16.84 19.76 -12.37
CA GLY A 513 -17.22 19.64 -13.78
C GLY A 513 -17.80 18.26 -14.13
N GLY A 514 -18.94 18.26 -14.83
CA GLY A 514 -19.49 17.08 -15.52
C GLY A 514 -20.30 16.10 -14.65
N VAL A 515 -20.84 16.54 -13.51
CA VAL A 515 -21.54 15.66 -12.55
C VAL A 515 -22.87 15.10 -13.09
N GLY A 516 -23.59 15.85 -13.93
CA GLY A 516 -24.80 15.35 -14.62
C GLY A 516 -25.96 14.99 -13.70
N LEU A 517 -26.24 15.82 -12.70
CA LEU A 517 -27.43 15.75 -11.83
C LEU A 517 -28.57 16.62 -12.40
N SER A 518 -29.80 16.35 -11.98
CA SER A 518 -31.01 17.12 -12.35
C SER A 518 -31.85 17.42 -11.11
N GLU A 519 -32.17 18.69 -10.92
CA GLU A 519 -32.89 19.23 -9.76
C GLU A 519 -34.36 18.80 -9.77
N ASP A 520 -35.06 19.00 -10.89
CA ASP A 520 -36.46 18.59 -11.11
C ASP A 520 -36.72 17.12 -10.72
N HIS A 521 -35.83 16.21 -11.13
CA HIS A 521 -35.94 14.79 -10.81
C HIS A 521 -35.59 14.47 -9.35
N LEU A 522 -34.66 15.20 -8.74
CA LEU A 522 -34.27 15.01 -7.35
C LEU A 522 -35.40 15.43 -6.37
N PHE A 523 -36.27 16.37 -6.75
CA PHE A 523 -37.43 16.83 -5.98
C PHE A 523 -38.35 15.67 -5.54
N ASP A 524 -38.71 14.79 -6.47
CA ASP A 524 -39.59 13.64 -6.20
C ASP A 524 -38.88 12.59 -5.34
N GLU A 525 -37.61 12.30 -5.65
CA GLU A 525 -36.78 11.33 -4.92
C GLU A 525 -36.59 11.73 -3.44
N ILE A 526 -36.36 13.02 -3.16
CA ILE A 526 -36.32 13.57 -1.78
C ILE A 526 -37.69 13.47 -1.11
N SER A 527 -38.78 13.64 -1.85
CA SER A 527 -40.13 13.60 -1.28
C SER A 527 -40.47 12.20 -0.77
N SER A 528 -40.14 11.15 -1.53
CA SER A 528 -40.21 9.76 -1.06
C SER A 528 -39.21 9.44 0.07
N LEU A 529 -38.02 10.06 0.07
CA LEU A 529 -37.03 9.91 1.14
C LEU A 529 -37.58 10.44 2.48
N LYS A 530 -38.27 11.58 2.44
CA LYS A 530 -38.83 12.26 3.61
C LYS A 530 -40.04 11.54 4.21
N GLU A 531 -40.81 10.82 3.39
CA GLU A 531 -41.86 9.91 3.86
C GLU A 531 -41.28 8.67 4.57
N TYR A 532 -40.18 8.11 4.04
CA TYR A 532 -39.56 6.90 4.57
C TYR A 532 -38.68 7.13 5.81
N VAL A 533 -37.90 8.20 5.83
CA VAL A 533 -36.92 8.51 6.88
C VAL A 533 -37.59 9.29 8.01
N SER A 534 -38.43 8.58 8.76
CA SER A 534 -39.17 9.10 9.92
C SER A 534 -38.25 9.44 11.09
N LYS A 535 -38.75 10.23 12.06
CA LYS A 535 -37.98 10.60 13.27
C LYS A 535 -37.63 9.37 14.11
N GLU A 536 -38.55 8.43 14.22
CA GLU A 536 -38.42 7.17 14.96
C GLU A 536 -37.34 6.30 14.32
N LYS A 537 -37.29 6.26 12.97
CA LYS A 537 -36.24 5.55 12.22
C LYS A 537 -34.87 6.19 12.40
N ILE A 538 -34.78 7.53 12.38
CA ILE A 538 -33.54 8.26 12.67
C ILE A 538 -33.05 8.01 14.10
N THR A 539 -33.95 8.09 15.10
CA THR A 539 -33.62 7.79 16.50
C THR A 539 -33.06 6.38 16.62
N LYS A 540 -33.76 5.38 16.05
CA LYS A 540 -33.27 3.99 16.06
C LYS A 540 -31.90 3.86 15.39
N TRP A 541 -31.69 4.41 14.19
CA TRP A 541 -30.37 4.36 13.52
C TRP A 541 -29.26 5.05 14.35
N ASN A 542 -29.59 6.07 15.14
CA ASN A 542 -28.63 6.74 16.02
C ASN A 542 -28.35 5.93 17.29
N GLU A 543 -29.34 5.22 17.84
CA GLU A 543 -29.22 4.32 18.99
C GLU A 543 -28.47 3.02 18.65
N ASP A 544 -28.79 2.41 17.50
CA ASP A 544 -28.11 1.23 16.94
C ASP A 544 -26.67 1.54 16.47
N GLY A 545 -26.28 2.81 16.43
CA GLY A 545 -24.96 3.25 15.93
C GLY A 545 -24.76 3.09 14.43
N ALA A 546 -25.84 2.99 13.65
CA ALA A 546 -25.80 2.71 12.21
C ALA A 546 -25.05 3.80 11.43
N ASP A 547 -24.05 3.38 10.66
CA ASP A 547 -23.23 4.22 9.80
C ASP A 547 -23.98 4.74 8.57
N VAL A 548 -23.35 5.64 7.81
CA VAL A 548 -23.97 6.27 6.63
C VAL A 548 -24.23 5.28 5.49
N CYS A 549 -23.37 4.28 5.27
CA CYS A 549 -23.57 3.26 4.25
C CYS A 549 -24.73 2.32 4.62
N SER A 550 -24.84 1.91 5.89
CA SER A 550 -25.98 1.14 6.40
C SER A 550 -27.31 1.88 6.23
N ARG A 551 -27.37 3.18 6.53
CA ARG A 551 -28.58 4.02 6.34
C ARG A 551 -29.02 4.07 4.87
N TRP A 552 -28.08 4.29 3.95
CA TRP A 552 -28.39 4.33 2.51
C TRP A 552 -28.73 2.96 1.92
N SER A 553 -28.17 1.87 2.47
CA SER A 553 -28.52 0.50 2.08
C SER A 553 -29.99 0.21 2.38
N ASP A 554 -30.45 0.55 3.59
CA ASP A 554 -31.84 0.41 4.05
C ASP A 554 -32.81 1.25 3.19
N VAL A 555 -32.43 2.50 2.85
CA VAL A 555 -33.19 3.36 1.92
C VAL A 555 -33.28 2.78 0.51
N PHE A 556 -32.15 2.40 -0.12
CA PHE A 556 -32.13 1.90 -1.50
C PHE A 556 -32.79 0.52 -1.62
N ALA A 557 -32.68 -0.33 -0.60
CA ALA A 557 -33.41 -1.60 -0.52
C ALA A 557 -34.93 -1.36 -0.49
N PHE A 558 -35.42 -0.45 0.37
CA PHE A 558 -36.83 -0.10 0.43
C PHE A 558 -37.35 0.52 -0.88
N PHE A 559 -36.64 1.50 -1.44
CA PHE A 559 -37.04 2.09 -2.72
C PHE A 559 -37.06 1.05 -3.84
N SER A 560 -36.07 0.14 -3.89
CA SER A 560 -36.06 -0.96 -4.86
C SER A 560 -37.20 -1.96 -4.64
N GLN A 561 -37.59 -2.23 -3.39
CA GLN A 561 -38.76 -3.08 -3.07
C GLN A 561 -40.09 -2.41 -3.45
N LYS A 562 -40.17 -1.08 -3.36
CA LYS A 562 -41.35 -0.28 -3.69
C LYS A 562 -41.42 0.17 -5.16
N MET A 563 -40.42 -0.17 -5.97
CA MET A 563 -40.27 0.29 -7.36
C MET A 563 -40.23 1.83 -7.50
N ILE A 564 -39.77 2.53 -6.44
CA ILE A 564 -39.56 3.98 -6.44
C ILE A 564 -38.25 4.25 -7.21
N PRO A 565 -38.23 5.14 -8.22
CA PRO A 565 -36.98 5.58 -8.86
C PRO A 565 -36.13 6.42 -7.90
N TYR A 566 -34.80 6.25 -7.94
CA TYR A 566 -33.85 7.09 -7.19
C TYR A 566 -32.52 7.42 -7.92
N PRO A 567 -32.50 7.65 -9.26
CA PRO A 567 -31.25 7.85 -10.00
C PRO A 567 -30.46 9.12 -9.62
N GLN A 568 -31.10 10.24 -9.23
CA GLN A 568 -30.37 11.46 -8.85
C GLN A 568 -29.81 11.34 -7.43
N LEU A 569 -30.59 10.79 -6.51
CA LEU A 569 -30.23 10.55 -5.13
C LEU A 569 -29.11 9.51 -5.04
N GLN A 570 -29.17 8.43 -5.82
CA GLN A 570 -28.05 7.48 -5.91
C GLN A 570 -26.76 8.16 -6.39
N LYS A 571 -26.83 8.99 -7.44
CA LYS A 571 -25.65 9.77 -7.90
C LYS A 571 -25.13 10.69 -6.81
N LEU A 572 -25.98 11.46 -6.14
CA LEU A 572 -25.59 12.42 -5.11
C LEU A 572 -24.96 11.74 -3.90
N VAL A 573 -25.51 10.59 -3.48
CA VAL A 573 -24.93 9.74 -2.42
C VAL A 573 -23.58 9.16 -2.86
N GLN A 574 -23.48 8.60 -4.08
CA GLN A 574 -22.21 8.11 -4.62
C GLN A 574 -21.15 9.21 -4.71
N LEU A 575 -21.55 10.43 -5.08
CA LEU A 575 -20.71 11.60 -5.18
C LEU A 575 -20.18 12.05 -3.83
N CYS A 576 -21.03 12.15 -2.80
CA CYS A 576 -20.63 12.59 -1.47
C CYS A 576 -19.78 11.55 -0.73
N LEU A 577 -20.20 10.27 -0.75
CA LEU A 577 -19.51 9.21 0.00
C LEU A 577 -18.16 8.81 -0.63
N CYS A 578 -17.95 9.07 -1.93
CA CYS A 578 -16.64 8.88 -2.57
C CYS A 578 -15.59 9.93 -2.14
N LEU A 579 -15.99 11.00 -1.44
CA LEU A 579 -15.07 12.00 -0.88
C LEU A 579 -14.49 11.50 0.47
N PRO A 580 -13.18 11.20 0.56
CA PRO A 580 -12.56 10.78 1.82
C PRO A 580 -12.43 11.95 2.81
N GLY A 581 -12.60 11.63 4.09
CA GLY A 581 -12.25 12.52 5.20
C GLY A 581 -10.93 12.15 5.89
N SER A 582 -10.23 11.12 5.40
CA SER A 582 -9.17 10.40 6.11
C SER A 582 -8.02 9.97 5.17
N SER A 583 -6.79 9.94 5.71
CA SER A 583 -5.60 9.35 5.06
C SER A 583 -5.52 7.83 5.20
N ALA A 584 -6.37 7.21 6.03
CA ALA A 584 -6.22 5.83 6.48
C ALA A 584 -6.23 4.77 5.37
N ALA A 585 -6.77 5.08 4.19
CA ALA A 585 -6.63 4.23 3.01
C ALA A 585 -5.17 4.11 2.55
N VAL A 586 -4.42 5.22 2.53
CA VAL A 586 -3.02 5.25 2.09
C VAL A 586 -2.08 4.79 3.20
N GLU A 587 -2.32 5.22 4.44
CA GLU A 587 -1.51 4.81 5.61
C GLU A 587 -1.54 3.29 5.86
N ARG A 588 -2.65 2.60 5.56
CA ARG A 588 -2.68 1.13 5.63
C ARG A 588 -1.85 0.45 4.55
N VAL A 589 -1.63 1.08 3.39
CA VAL A 589 -0.67 0.59 2.39
C VAL A 589 0.75 0.77 2.91
N PHE A 590 1.09 1.91 3.52
CA PHE A 590 2.40 2.12 4.13
C PHE A 590 2.65 1.21 5.34
N SER A 591 1.64 0.96 6.16
CA SER A 591 1.70 -0.02 7.26
C SER A 591 1.94 -1.45 6.72
N SER A 592 1.16 -1.88 5.74
CA SER A 592 1.34 -3.18 5.06
C SER A 592 2.73 -3.31 4.44
N MET A 593 3.21 -2.26 3.76
CA MET A 593 4.56 -2.19 3.17
C MET A 593 5.65 -2.37 4.22
N ASN A 594 5.54 -1.68 5.36
CA ASN A 594 6.53 -1.77 6.44
C ASN A 594 6.51 -3.14 7.15
N ILE A 595 5.37 -3.86 7.16
CA ILE A 595 5.26 -5.24 7.66
C ILE A 595 5.84 -6.26 6.65
N MET A 596 5.60 -6.04 5.36
CA MET A 596 6.11 -6.89 4.27
C MET A 596 7.62 -6.74 4.07
N TRP A 597 8.13 -5.51 4.08
CA TRP A 597 9.47 -5.16 3.61
C TRP A 597 10.43 -4.82 4.76
N THR A 598 10.59 -5.75 5.70
CA THR A 598 11.53 -5.58 6.83
C THR A 598 12.98 -5.90 6.43
N SER A 599 13.95 -5.48 7.24
CA SER A 599 15.39 -5.79 7.05
C SER A 599 15.68 -7.31 6.99
N GLN A 600 14.85 -8.14 7.60
CA GLN A 600 14.93 -9.61 7.55
C GLN A 600 14.35 -10.19 6.23
N ARG A 601 13.42 -9.45 5.61
CA ARG A 601 12.71 -9.78 4.36
C ARG A 601 13.29 -9.08 3.12
N SER A 602 14.27 -8.19 3.31
CA SER A 602 15.04 -7.34 2.38
C SER A 602 15.61 -7.91 1.06
N ARG A 603 15.15 -9.08 0.59
CA ARG A 603 15.46 -9.66 -0.73
C ARG A 603 14.23 -9.77 -1.64
N LEU A 604 13.18 -9.00 -1.35
CA LEU A 604 12.08 -8.73 -2.29
C LEU A 604 12.53 -7.59 -3.20
N ASP A 605 12.29 -7.72 -4.51
CA ASP A 605 12.38 -6.57 -5.42
C ASP A 605 11.12 -5.70 -5.34
N ILE A 606 11.20 -4.49 -5.91
CA ILE A 606 10.13 -3.49 -5.84
C ILE A 606 8.84 -4.00 -6.49
N ASP A 607 8.91 -4.75 -7.58
CA ASP A 607 7.73 -5.26 -8.28
C ASP A 607 7.10 -6.45 -7.52
N THR A 608 7.90 -7.24 -6.79
CA THR A 608 7.39 -8.20 -5.81
C THR A 608 6.61 -7.49 -4.70
N VAL A 609 7.12 -6.37 -4.17
CA VAL A 609 6.42 -5.59 -3.13
C VAL A 609 5.14 -4.95 -3.68
N LYS A 610 5.16 -4.35 -4.88
CA LYS A 610 3.96 -3.84 -5.57
C LYS A 610 2.88 -4.91 -5.68
N ALA A 611 3.25 -6.11 -6.15
CA ALA A 611 2.32 -7.21 -6.32
C ALA A 611 1.71 -7.67 -4.97
N MET A 612 2.52 -7.78 -3.92
CA MET A 612 2.03 -8.13 -2.59
C MET A 612 1.06 -7.07 -2.04
N LEU A 613 1.35 -5.78 -2.22
CA LEU A 613 0.47 -4.68 -1.79
C LEU A 613 -0.85 -4.65 -2.56
N ALA A 614 -0.81 -4.81 -3.89
CA ALA A 614 -2.00 -4.88 -4.73
C ALA A 614 -2.94 -6.02 -4.29
N VAL A 615 -2.40 -7.21 -4.02
CA VAL A 615 -3.17 -8.35 -3.49
C VAL A 615 -3.75 -8.04 -2.11
N GLN A 616 -2.92 -7.53 -1.19
CA GLN A 616 -3.33 -7.31 0.20
C GLN A 616 -4.38 -6.21 0.38
N SER A 617 -4.35 -5.17 -0.46
CA SER A 617 -5.30 -4.06 -0.40
C SER A 617 -6.57 -4.29 -1.23
N ASN A 618 -6.50 -4.97 -2.38
CA ASN A 618 -7.68 -5.12 -3.24
C ASN A 618 -8.52 -6.37 -2.91
N PHE A 619 -7.92 -7.40 -2.31
CA PHE A 619 -8.61 -8.60 -1.82
C PHE A 619 -8.66 -8.63 -0.28
N ALA A 620 -9.67 -7.94 0.27
CA ALA A 620 -9.96 -7.91 1.71
C ALA A 620 -10.54 -9.23 2.29
N MET A 621 -10.83 -10.21 1.43
CA MET A 621 -11.39 -11.52 1.79
C MET A 621 -10.41 -12.41 2.58
N ASP A 622 -10.92 -13.51 3.14
CA ASP A 622 -10.11 -14.56 3.76
C ASP A 622 -9.60 -15.60 2.73
N CYS A 623 -8.84 -16.60 3.20
CA CYS A 623 -8.24 -17.61 2.32
C CYS A 623 -9.26 -18.62 1.75
N GLN A 624 -10.37 -18.88 2.43
CA GLN A 624 -11.42 -19.81 2.02
C GLN A 624 -12.39 -19.14 1.03
N GLU A 625 -12.72 -17.87 1.25
CA GLU A 625 -13.40 -17.01 0.29
C GLU A 625 -12.58 -16.88 -1.01
N PHE A 626 -11.27 -16.59 -0.88
CA PHE A 626 -10.36 -16.52 -2.02
C PHE A 626 -10.27 -17.85 -2.77
N ALA A 627 -10.15 -18.99 -2.07
CA ALA A 627 -10.13 -20.32 -2.69
C ALA A 627 -11.39 -20.57 -3.53
N THR A 628 -12.57 -20.32 -2.94
CA THR A 628 -13.87 -20.46 -3.62
C THR A 628 -13.95 -19.55 -4.86
N LYS A 629 -13.47 -18.31 -4.75
CA LYS A 629 -13.45 -17.34 -5.85
C LYS A 629 -12.48 -17.75 -6.96
N LEU A 630 -11.31 -18.31 -6.62
CA LEU A 630 -10.31 -18.80 -7.57
C LEU A 630 -10.75 -20.09 -8.28
N GLU A 631 -11.43 -21.01 -7.57
CA GLU A 631 -11.96 -22.26 -8.13
C GLU A 631 -12.89 -22.01 -9.32
N SER A 632 -13.73 -20.98 -9.25
CA SER A 632 -14.60 -20.56 -10.35
C SER A 632 -13.84 -20.09 -11.62
N ARG A 633 -12.56 -19.72 -11.50
CA ARG A 633 -11.77 -19.05 -12.56
C ARG A 633 -10.74 -19.98 -13.20
N ARG A 634 -11.21 -21.00 -13.93
CA ARG A 634 -10.36 -21.96 -14.69
C ARG A 634 -9.24 -21.32 -15.53
N GLY A 635 -9.47 -20.14 -16.11
CA GLY A 635 -8.45 -19.40 -16.85
C GLY A 635 -7.27 -18.91 -15.99
N LEU A 636 -7.51 -18.55 -14.74
CA LEU A 636 -6.44 -18.19 -13.79
C LEU A 636 -5.74 -19.44 -13.25
N LEU A 637 -6.50 -20.51 -12.96
CA LEU A 637 -5.94 -21.81 -12.56
C LEU A 637 -4.99 -22.37 -13.64
N SER A 638 -5.32 -22.20 -14.92
CA SER A 638 -4.44 -22.57 -16.03
C SER A 638 -3.13 -21.77 -16.00
N LYS A 639 -3.17 -20.46 -15.72
CA LYS A 639 -1.96 -19.63 -15.56
C LYS A 639 -1.12 -20.05 -14.35
N VAL A 640 -1.74 -20.36 -13.20
CA VAL A 640 -1.05 -20.88 -12.01
C VAL A 640 -0.35 -22.22 -12.28
N HIS A 641 -0.98 -23.09 -13.08
CA HIS A 641 -0.42 -24.39 -13.47
C HIS A 641 0.75 -24.27 -14.46
N SER A 642 0.73 -23.27 -15.34
CA SER A 642 1.59 -23.17 -16.53
C SER A 642 3.08 -22.93 -16.23
N SER A 643 3.83 -22.51 -17.26
CA SER A 643 5.13 -21.84 -17.11
C SER A 643 5.11 -20.37 -17.53
N GLU A 644 3.94 -19.85 -17.94
CA GLU A 644 3.78 -18.46 -18.42
C GLU A 644 4.00 -17.45 -17.29
N GLN A 645 3.67 -17.81 -16.04
CA GLN A 645 3.83 -16.99 -14.84
C GLN A 645 5.30 -16.71 -14.43
N TYR A 646 6.28 -17.24 -15.18
CA TYR A 646 7.69 -16.90 -15.04
C TYR A 646 8.19 -15.89 -16.11
N ASN A 647 7.29 -15.35 -16.93
CA ASN A 647 7.56 -14.32 -17.96
C ASN A 647 6.72 -13.06 -17.71
#